data_AF-A0A7K1THU1-F1
#
_entry.id   AF-A0A7K1THU1-F1
#
_cell.length_a   1.000
_cell.length_b   1.000
_cell.length_c   1.000
_cell.angle_alpha   90.00
_cell.angle_beta   90.00
_cell.angle_gamma   90.00
#
_symmetry.space_group_name_H-M   'P 1'
#
loop_
_entity.id
_entity.type
_entity.pdbx_description
1 polymer ?
#
loop_
_entity_poly.entity_id
_entity_poly.type
_entity_poly.pdbx_seq_one_letter_code
_entity_poly.pdbx_strand_id
1 'polypeptide(L)'
;MSDNSALQVAAPAHDEIDLLDPRQFIVIKNARVHNLKNLSVALPRNKFIVVTGLSGSGKSSLAFDTLYAEGQRMYVESLSSYARQFLGRMDKPDVDYIRGISPAIAIEQKVSIKNNRSTVGTSTEIYDYLKLLFARVGRTFSPISGNQVRKDTVADVVDFLFSLPPDSRVTILAPLLRTEPDRPMSKELDLLLQKGYGRVVLEGGENAFIEDLIGEGKPEVEGDVFILIDRASVQPGDEDLQFRLSDSVQTAFFEGHGTCLVRLDNETRTFSDKFELDGEIFEEPSVNFFSFNNSYGACHTCEGFGSVLGIDEDLVIPDKSMTVYEGAIAPWRTEKQGEWLKPLLKNGIRFDFPIHRPYNDLSAAEQRLLWTGNKYFEGLDAYFRWVGEQTHKIQYRVLQSRYRGRTVCPDCRGTRLRKDAQYVKIDGRSITDLVLLPISEALAFFQNLNLSEHDRAVADRLLAEITNRLGYLDRVGLGYLTLNRLSNTLSGGESQRISLATSLGSALVGSMYVLDEPSIGLHPKDAEQLIGVLRSLQQLGNTVVVVEHEEKMMEAADQIIDIGPEAGSGGGNLMFQGTYPELLADTATYTGQYLSGKMEVAVPTVRRPWRNALELTGARENNLKNVSVKIPLGVMTVVTGVSGSGKSTLIRRILAPALMKQLGGGAGESTGKFDRLLGVNGQVTHVEFVDQNPIGKSSRSNPVTYVKAYDTIRTLFSEQPLAKARGLKPSHFSFNVEGGRCEVCQGEGQVKIEMQFMADIYLTCESCGGHKFKQDILEIKFQDKNIFEVLDLTVEDAVEFFKGQPKVAERLRPLLDVGLGYIRLGQSANTLSGGEAQRVKLASFLTKGATLQQDKILFIFDEPSTGLHFHDIAKLLGALNALVEQGNSVLIIEHNMDIIKCADWLIDLGPEGGINGGHLLFEGTPEQLVKLKDTNHTARFLAEKVS
;
A
#
# COMPACT_ATOMS: atom_id res chain seq x y z
N MET A 1 -0.74 -26.91 -35.64
CA MET A 1 -0.36 -26.62 -37.03
C MET A 1 -1.61 -26.23 -37.81
N SER A 2 -1.81 -24.92 -37.98
CA SER A 2 -2.61 -24.28 -39.01
C SER A 2 -2.26 -22.79 -38.94
N ASP A 3 -1.80 -22.25 -40.05
CA ASP A 3 -1.04 -20.99 -40.20
C ASP A 3 -1.66 -19.77 -39.51
N ASN A 4 -0.82 -19.05 -38.76
CA ASN A 4 -1.11 -17.74 -38.20
C ASN A 4 0.05 -16.75 -38.49
N SER A 5 0.61 -16.85 -39.69
CA SER A 5 1.78 -16.06 -40.15
C SER A 5 1.40 -14.81 -40.97
N ALA A 6 0.15 -14.35 -40.89
CA ALA A 6 -0.30 -13.16 -41.62
C ALA A 6 -0.84 -12.11 -40.64
N LEU A 7 0.05 -11.20 -40.23
CA LEU A 7 -0.17 -9.80 -39.80
C LEU A 7 1.07 -9.32 -39.03
N GLN A 8 2.24 -9.38 -39.67
CA GLN A 8 3.37 -8.51 -39.34
C GLN A 8 3.22 -7.29 -40.24
N VAL A 9 2.66 -6.21 -39.70
CA VAL A 9 2.44 -4.96 -40.43
C VAL A 9 3.54 -4.00 -40.00
N ALA A 10 4.50 -3.76 -40.89
CA ALA A 10 5.42 -2.63 -40.84
C ALA A 10 4.60 -1.32 -40.73
N ALA A 11 5.16 -0.28 -40.10
CA ALA A 11 4.49 1.02 -39.93
C ALA A 11 3.77 1.46 -41.23
N PRO A 12 2.43 1.58 -41.24
CA PRO A 12 1.72 2.03 -42.43
C PRO A 12 2.14 3.47 -42.75
N ALA A 13 2.29 3.78 -44.04
CA ALA A 13 2.48 5.17 -44.45
C ALA A 13 1.32 6.04 -43.93
N HIS A 14 1.55 7.33 -43.69
CA HIS A 14 0.60 8.24 -43.04
C HIS A 14 -0.80 8.29 -43.70
N ASP A 15 -0.88 7.94 -44.99
CA ASP A 15 -2.10 7.88 -45.81
C ASP A 15 -2.78 6.49 -45.82
N GLU A 16 -2.10 5.42 -45.41
CA GLU A 16 -2.64 4.05 -45.37
C GLU A 16 -3.34 3.71 -44.05
N ILE A 17 -3.12 4.51 -43.00
CA ILE A 17 -3.67 4.27 -41.67
C ILE A 17 -5.21 4.31 -41.64
N ASP A 18 -5.81 5.08 -42.56
CA ASP A 18 -7.26 5.27 -42.67
C ASP A 18 -7.96 4.02 -43.26
N LEU A 19 -7.21 3.11 -43.88
CA LEU A 19 -7.69 1.86 -44.49
C LEU A 19 -7.71 0.68 -43.53
N LEU A 20 -7.12 0.83 -42.32
CA LEU A 20 -7.04 -0.25 -41.34
C LEU A 20 -8.40 -0.54 -40.71
N ASP A 21 -8.72 -1.84 -40.54
CA ASP A 21 -9.97 -2.28 -39.93
C ASP A 21 -10.00 -1.94 -38.41
N PRO A 22 -10.94 -1.11 -37.94
CA PRO A 22 -11.10 -0.79 -36.51
C PRO A 22 -11.43 -1.99 -35.60
N ARG A 23 -11.81 -3.13 -36.19
CA ARG A 23 -12.00 -4.39 -35.46
C ARG A 23 -10.68 -5.07 -35.13
N GLN A 24 -9.62 -4.79 -35.87
CA GLN A 24 -8.30 -5.35 -35.68
C GLN A 24 -7.32 -4.35 -35.06
N PHE A 25 -7.52 -3.05 -35.30
CA PHE A 25 -6.64 -1.99 -34.84
C PHE A 25 -7.39 -0.89 -34.07
N ILE A 26 -6.71 -0.29 -33.10
CA ILE A 26 -7.06 1.01 -32.53
C ILE A 26 -6.28 2.04 -33.34
N VAL A 27 -6.99 2.86 -34.11
CA VAL A 27 -6.39 3.84 -35.02
C VAL A 27 -6.55 5.22 -34.44
N ILE A 28 -5.43 5.92 -34.27
CA ILE A 28 -5.37 7.31 -33.84
C ILE A 28 -4.88 8.15 -35.02
N LYS A 29 -5.63 9.19 -35.38
CA LYS A 29 -5.23 10.15 -36.42
C LYS A 29 -4.95 11.51 -35.81
N ASN A 30 -3.77 12.04 -36.13
CA ASN A 30 -3.32 13.40 -35.83
C ASN A 30 -3.54 13.82 -34.36
N ALA A 31 -3.00 13.07 -33.41
CA ALA A 31 -3.00 13.47 -32.01
C ALA A 31 -2.11 14.70 -31.77
N ARG A 32 -2.64 15.66 -31.02
CA ARG A 32 -2.04 16.97 -30.69
C ARG A 32 -2.07 17.28 -29.19
N VAL A 33 -2.39 16.29 -28.36
CA VAL A 33 -2.43 16.46 -26.90
C VAL A 33 -1.03 16.83 -26.39
N HIS A 34 -0.96 17.91 -25.62
CA HIS A 34 0.29 18.50 -25.09
C HIS A 34 1.32 18.85 -26.16
N ASN A 35 2.36 18.03 -26.35
CA ASN A 35 3.46 18.27 -27.28
C ASN A 35 3.42 17.35 -28.51
N LEU A 36 2.39 16.49 -28.65
CA LEU A 36 2.23 15.63 -29.82
C LEU A 36 2.07 16.43 -31.12
N LYS A 37 2.76 16.03 -32.18
CA LYS A 37 2.84 16.79 -33.44
C LYS A 37 2.05 16.11 -34.56
N ASN A 38 0.71 16.17 -34.46
CA ASN A 38 -0.19 15.47 -35.38
C ASN A 38 0.17 13.98 -35.51
N LEU A 39 0.45 13.34 -34.37
CA LEU A 39 0.92 11.97 -34.35
C LEU A 39 -0.20 11.01 -34.78
N SER A 40 0.03 10.22 -35.81
CA SER A 40 -0.89 9.17 -36.26
C SER A 40 -0.27 7.80 -36.01
N VAL A 41 -1.00 6.90 -35.36
CA VAL A 41 -0.50 5.58 -34.94
C VAL A 41 -1.61 4.54 -34.93
N ALA A 42 -1.27 3.29 -35.24
CA ALA A 42 -2.20 2.16 -35.27
C ALA A 42 -1.74 1.03 -34.36
N LEU A 43 -2.56 0.70 -33.37
CA LEU A 43 -2.27 -0.29 -32.33
C LEU A 43 -3.02 -1.59 -32.63
N PRO A 44 -2.36 -2.73 -32.81
CA PRO A 44 -3.04 -4.00 -33.00
C PRO A 44 -3.77 -4.42 -31.71
N ARG A 45 -5.02 -4.84 -31.85
CA ARG A 45 -5.82 -5.31 -30.71
C ARG A 45 -5.34 -6.67 -30.22
N ASN A 46 -5.55 -6.92 -28.93
CA ASN A 46 -5.21 -8.17 -28.25
C ASN A 46 -3.70 -8.49 -28.29
N LYS A 47 -2.87 -7.44 -28.37
CA LYS A 47 -1.41 -7.52 -28.40
C LYS A 47 -0.80 -6.82 -27.20
N PHE A 48 0.45 -7.17 -26.91
CA PHE A 48 1.30 -6.51 -25.94
C PHE A 48 2.14 -5.44 -26.62
N ILE A 49 1.89 -4.18 -26.30
CA ILE A 49 2.46 -3.01 -26.98
C ILE A 49 3.26 -2.20 -25.98
N VAL A 50 4.48 -1.80 -26.35
CA VAL A 50 5.34 -0.93 -25.54
C VAL A 50 5.51 0.42 -26.22
N VAL A 51 5.29 1.50 -25.47
CA VAL A 51 5.55 2.89 -25.87
C VAL A 51 6.81 3.36 -25.15
N THR A 52 7.81 3.78 -25.90
CA THR A 52 9.14 4.18 -25.40
C THR A 52 9.61 5.52 -25.99
N GLY A 53 10.79 5.98 -25.58
CA GLY A 53 11.38 7.26 -25.96
C GLY A 53 11.81 8.14 -24.78
N LEU A 54 12.40 9.30 -25.02
CA LEU A 54 12.97 10.17 -23.96
C LEU A 54 11.94 10.62 -22.90
N SER A 55 12.42 10.96 -21.69
CA SER A 55 11.59 11.57 -20.65
C SER A 55 11.01 12.89 -21.19
N GLY A 56 9.67 13.04 -21.16
CA GLY A 56 8.98 14.19 -21.76
C GLY A 56 8.82 14.16 -23.30
N SER A 57 9.07 13.04 -23.98
CA SER A 57 8.89 12.94 -25.44
C SER A 57 7.43 12.93 -25.91
N GLY A 58 6.47 12.63 -25.02
CA GLY A 58 5.04 12.56 -25.34
C GLY A 58 4.40 11.17 -25.10
N LYS A 59 5.13 10.22 -24.50
CA LYS A 59 4.64 8.85 -24.19
C LYS A 59 3.35 8.85 -23.37
N SER A 60 3.36 9.50 -22.21
CA SER A 60 2.20 9.58 -21.32
C SER A 60 1.06 10.39 -21.96
N SER A 61 1.39 11.38 -22.79
CA SER A 61 0.38 12.13 -23.55
C SER A 61 -0.36 11.26 -24.57
N LEU A 62 0.33 10.31 -25.21
CA LEU A 62 -0.30 9.31 -26.07
C LEU A 62 -1.06 8.24 -25.27
N ALA A 63 -0.42 7.64 -24.27
CA ALA A 63 -0.96 6.50 -23.54
C ALA A 63 -2.10 6.88 -22.57
N PHE A 64 -1.88 7.90 -21.74
CA PHE A 64 -2.81 8.28 -20.68
C PHE A 64 -3.75 9.40 -21.10
N ASP A 65 -3.20 10.53 -21.55
CA ASP A 65 -4.00 11.73 -21.85
C ASP A 65 -4.78 11.62 -23.17
N THR A 66 -4.44 10.66 -24.03
CA THR A 66 -5.16 10.37 -25.28
C THR A 66 -5.92 9.04 -25.21
N LEU A 67 -5.22 7.90 -25.19
CA LEU A 67 -5.84 6.57 -25.25
C LEU A 67 -6.71 6.25 -24.03
N TYR A 68 -6.14 6.31 -22.83
CA TYR A 68 -6.91 6.04 -21.62
C TYR A 68 -8.04 7.05 -21.43
N ALA A 69 -7.75 8.34 -21.60
CA ALA A 69 -8.75 9.40 -21.46
C ALA A 69 -9.95 9.20 -22.39
N GLU A 70 -9.74 8.91 -23.67
CA GLU A 70 -10.84 8.63 -24.62
C GLU A 70 -11.56 7.32 -24.30
N GLY A 71 -10.83 6.25 -23.96
CA GLY A 71 -11.42 4.94 -23.66
C GLY A 71 -12.26 4.97 -22.39
N GLN A 72 -11.80 5.67 -21.36
CA GLN A 72 -12.54 5.89 -20.12
C GLN A 72 -13.74 6.80 -20.37
N ARG A 73 -13.56 7.95 -21.03
CA ARG A 73 -14.64 8.90 -21.29
C ARG A 73 -15.79 8.23 -22.03
N MET A 74 -15.53 7.54 -23.13
CA MET A 74 -16.58 6.90 -23.92
C MET A 74 -17.32 5.80 -23.15
N TYR A 75 -16.62 5.07 -22.28
CA TYR A 75 -17.26 4.11 -21.39
C TYR A 75 -18.17 4.81 -20.36
N VAL A 76 -17.67 5.84 -19.67
CA VAL A 76 -18.45 6.55 -18.63
C VAL A 76 -19.62 7.35 -19.20
N GLU A 77 -19.48 7.93 -20.40
CA GLU A 77 -20.58 8.60 -21.13
C GLU A 77 -21.74 7.66 -21.49
N SER A 78 -21.49 6.34 -21.49
CA SER A 78 -22.50 5.32 -21.73
C SER A 78 -23.27 4.91 -20.45
N LEU A 79 -22.76 5.23 -19.25
CA LEU A 79 -23.34 4.78 -17.98
C LEU A 79 -24.64 5.50 -17.61
N SER A 80 -24.72 6.82 -17.83
CA SER A 80 -25.94 7.58 -17.53
C SER A 80 -26.02 8.92 -18.28
N SER A 81 -27.23 9.44 -18.45
CA SER A 81 -27.46 10.80 -18.97
C SER A 81 -26.87 11.89 -18.07
N TYR A 82 -26.87 11.67 -16.75
CA TYR A 82 -26.25 12.56 -15.77
C TYR A 82 -24.74 12.66 -15.99
N ALA A 83 -24.03 11.53 -16.05
CA ALA A 83 -22.59 11.52 -16.28
C ALA A 83 -22.21 12.22 -17.60
N ARG A 84 -22.99 11.98 -18.66
CA ARG A 84 -22.80 12.62 -19.97
C ARG A 84 -22.88 14.15 -19.91
N GLN A 85 -23.76 14.73 -19.08
CA GLN A 85 -23.90 16.19 -18.95
C GLN A 85 -22.64 16.85 -18.38
N PHE A 86 -21.95 16.19 -17.44
CA PHE A 86 -20.73 16.71 -16.83
C PHE A 86 -19.48 16.40 -17.67
N LEU A 87 -19.39 15.18 -18.22
CA LEU A 87 -18.27 14.78 -19.08
C LEU A 87 -18.23 15.59 -20.39
N GLY A 88 -19.38 16.03 -20.91
CA GLY A 88 -19.44 16.91 -22.07
C GLY A 88 -18.78 18.28 -21.86
N ARG A 89 -18.50 18.68 -20.62
CA ARG A 89 -17.76 19.92 -20.28
C ARG A 89 -16.26 19.69 -20.10
N MET A 90 -15.80 18.44 -20.08
CA MET A 90 -14.37 18.14 -20.03
C MET A 90 -13.75 18.37 -21.40
N ASP A 91 -12.52 18.86 -21.41
CA ASP A 91 -11.76 19.01 -22.64
C ASP A 91 -11.55 17.64 -23.27
N LYS A 92 -11.96 17.50 -24.52
CA LYS A 92 -11.70 16.30 -25.30
C LYS A 92 -10.22 16.27 -25.66
N PRO A 93 -9.54 15.11 -25.58
CA PRO A 93 -8.23 14.93 -26.18
C PRO A 93 -8.20 15.48 -27.61
N ASP A 94 -7.24 16.35 -27.89
CA ASP A 94 -7.09 16.98 -29.20
C ASP A 94 -6.55 15.95 -30.21
N VAL A 95 -7.47 15.33 -30.94
CA VAL A 95 -7.26 14.33 -31.97
C VAL A 95 -8.26 14.57 -33.09
N ASP A 96 -7.93 14.21 -34.33
CA ASP A 96 -8.92 14.27 -35.42
C ASP A 96 -10.00 13.21 -35.21
N TYR A 97 -9.56 11.97 -34.96
CA TYR A 97 -10.43 10.88 -34.54
C TYR A 97 -9.63 9.72 -33.92
N ILE A 98 -10.33 8.91 -33.13
CA ILE A 98 -9.87 7.58 -32.71
C ILE A 98 -10.93 6.54 -33.08
N ARG A 99 -10.54 5.45 -33.73
CA ARG A 99 -11.42 4.33 -34.11
C ARG A 99 -10.97 3.03 -33.44
N GLY A 100 -11.91 2.16 -33.11
CA GLY A 100 -11.61 0.81 -32.59
C GLY A 100 -11.18 0.75 -31.12
N ILE A 101 -11.24 1.86 -30.39
CA ILE A 101 -10.85 1.95 -28.98
C ILE A 101 -11.76 1.10 -28.08
N SER A 102 -11.14 0.49 -27.07
CA SER A 102 -11.81 -0.37 -26.08
C SER A 102 -11.93 0.36 -24.74
N PRO A 103 -12.85 -0.07 -23.84
CA PRO A 103 -12.87 0.44 -22.47
C PRO A 103 -11.48 0.33 -21.83
N ALA A 104 -11.00 1.45 -21.29
CA ALA A 104 -9.62 1.58 -20.85
C ALA A 104 -9.51 1.53 -19.32
N ILE A 105 -8.50 0.84 -18.82
CA ILE A 105 -8.13 0.75 -17.41
C ILE A 105 -6.69 1.21 -17.27
N ALA A 106 -6.46 2.29 -16.52
CA ALA A 106 -5.13 2.78 -16.19
C ALA A 106 -4.60 2.12 -14.92
N ILE A 107 -3.34 1.68 -14.95
CA ILE A 107 -2.61 1.19 -13.78
C ILE A 107 -1.41 2.13 -13.56
N GLU A 108 -1.66 3.23 -12.85
CA GLU A 108 -0.66 4.25 -12.47
C GLU A 108 -0.03 3.97 -11.10
N GLN A 109 1.09 4.64 -10.82
CA GLN A 109 1.82 4.54 -9.53
C GLN A 109 1.24 5.40 -8.41
N LYS A 110 0.15 6.14 -8.65
CA LYS A 110 -0.45 7.01 -7.64
C LYS A 110 -1.05 6.16 -6.51
N VAL A 111 -0.58 6.39 -5.28
CA VAL A 111 -1.16 5.78 -4.08
C VAL A 111 -2.60 6.27 -3.92
N SER A 112 -3.54 5.47 -4.42
CA SER A 112 -4.94 5.83 -4.61
C SER A 112 -5.74 5.95 -3.31
N ILE A 113 -5.27 5.38 -2.18
CA ILE A 113 -6.12 5.22 -0.99
C ILE A 113 -5.41 5.71 0.29
N LYS A 114 -5.79 6.91 0.76
CA LYS A 114 -5.37 7.45 2.07
C LYS A 114 -6.20 6.92 3.25
N ASN A 115 -7.16 6.02 3.00
CA ASN A 115 -8.05 5.52 4.04
C ASN A 115 -7.30 4.55 4.98
N ASN A 116 -7.22 4.93 6.25
CA ASN A 116 -6.55 4.15 7.31
C ASN A 116 -7.26 2.83 7.64
N ARG A 117 -8.45 2.56 7.08
CA ARG A 117 -9.14 1.26 7.22
C ARG A 117 -8.86 0.28 6.08
N SER A 118 -8.30 0.74 4.96
CA SER A 118 -7.99 -0.13 3.81
C SER A 118 -6.75 -0.97 4.07
N THR A 119 -6.81 -2.24 3.69
CA THR A 119 -5.68 -3.19 3.70
C THR A 119 -5.44 -3.79 2.33
N VAL A 120 -4.30 -4.46 2.16
CA VAL A 120 -4.02 -5.31 1.00
C VAL A 120 -5.17 -6.28 0.74
N GLY A 121 -5.69 -6.94 1.79
CA GLY A 121 -6.81 -7.87 1.66
C GLY A 121 -8.11 -7.24 1.17
N THR A 122 -8.42 -5.99 1.55
CA THR A 122 -9.61 -5.30 1.02
C THR A 122 -9.38 -4.75 -0.38
N SER A 123 -8.18 -4.23 -0.69
CA SER A 123 -7.86 -3.70 -2.03
C SER A 123 -7.82 -4.78 -3.11
N THR A 124 -7.61 -6.04 -2.71
CA THR A 124 -7.55 -7.21 -3.61
C THR A 124 -8.84 -8.03 -3.62
N GLU A 125 -9.83 -7.61 -2.82
CA GLU A 125 -11.10 -8.32 -2.56
C GLU A 125 -10.93 -9.73 -1.94
N ILE A 126 -9.69 -10.18 -1.68
CA ILE A 126 -9.41 -11.48 -1.05
C ILE A 126 -10.10 -11.56 0.30
N TYR A 127 -10.12 -10.46 1.06
CA TYR A 127 -10.80 -10.41 2.35
C TYR A 127 -12.31 -10.63 2.23
N ASP A 128 -12.95 -10.22 1.14
CA ASP A 128 -14.39 -10.45 0.93
C ASP A 128 -14.69 -11.92 0.72
N TYR A 129 -13.86 -12.62 -0.06
CA TYR A 129 -13.95 -14.08 -0.19
C TYR A 129 -13.63 -14.81 1.11
N LEU A 130 -12.66 -14.33 1.90
CA LEU A 130 -12.36 -14.90 3.21
C LEU A 130 -13.55 -14.80 4.17
N LYS A 131 -14.21 -13.64 4.24
CA LYS A 131 -15.42 -13.47 5.08
C LYS A 131 -16.52 -14.46 4.66
N LEU A 132 -16.73 -14.63 3.36
CA LEU A 132 -17.71 -15.58 2.83
C LEU A 132 -17.35 -17.03 3.18
N LEU A 133 -16.08 -17.40 3.02
CA LEU A 133 -15.60 -18.75 3.35
C LEU A 133 -15.79 -19.05 4.83
N PHE A 134 -15.32 -18.16 5.73
CA PHE A 134 -15.45 -18.35 7.18
C PHE A 134 -16.90 -18.32 7.66
N ALA A 135 -17.78 -17.54 7.03
CA ALA A 135 -19.20 -17.55 7.34
C ALA A 135 -19.93 -18.83 6.90
N ARG A 136 -19.40 -19.57 5.90
CA ARG A 136 -20.06 -20.76 5.35
C ARG A 136 -19.54 -22.08 5.92
N VAL A 137 -18.22 -22.20 6.10
CA VAL A 137 -17.56 -23.45 6.53
C VAL A 137 -16.75 -23.30 7.82
N GLY A 138 -16.69 -22.09 8.40
CA GLY A 138 -16.03 -21.86 9.67
C GLY A 138 -16.75 -22.53 10.83
N ARG A 139 -16.00 -23.18 11.73
CA ARG A 139 -16.53 -23.83 12.93
C ARG A 139 -16.08 -23.07 14.18
N THR A 140 -17.00 -22.78 15.08
CA THR A 140 -16.71 -22.09 16.34
C THR A 140 -16.23 -23.09 17.39
N PHE A 141 -15.17 -22.73 18.13
CA PHE A 141 -14.62 -23.53 19.21
C PHE A 141 -14.59 -22.74 20.52
N SER A 142 -14.98 -23.36 21.63
CA SER A 142 -14.94 -22.72 22.94
C SER A 142 -13.49 -22.41 23.36
N PRO A 143 -13.19 -21.21 23.88
CA PRO A 143 -11.87 -20.89 24.42
C PRO A 143 -11.59 -21.60 25.75
N ILE A 144 -12.62 -22.13 26.43
CA ILE A 144 -12.50 -22.81 27.72
C ILE A 144 -12.13 -24.28 27.52
N SER A 145 -12.97 -25.03 26.80
CA SER A 145 -12.78 -26.47 26.59
C SER A 145 -12.02 -26.83 25.30
N GLY A 146 -11.98 -25.93 24.32
CA GLY A 146 -11.47 -26.22 22.98
C GLY A 146 -12.41 -27.08 22.11
N ASN A 147 -13.58 -27.45 22.62
CA ASN A 147 -14.57 -28.25 21.90
C ASN A 147 -15.35 -27.39 20.89
N GLN A 148 -15.88 -28.03 19.85
CA GLN A 148 -16.69 -27.36 18.85
C GLN A 148 -18.04 -26.95 19.45
N VAL A 149 -18.39 -25.66 19.32
CA VAL A 149 -19.72 -25.14 19.66
C VAL A 149 -20.69 -25.58 18.58
N ARG A 150 -21.79 -26.19 19.00
CA ARG A 150 -22.88 -26.65 18.13
C ARG A 150 -24.19 -26.23 18.77
N LYS A 151 -25.20 -26.07 17.93
CA LYS A 151 -26.59 -26.02 18.33
C LYS A 151 -27.31 -27.17 17.65
N ASP A 152 -28.30 -27.71 18.32
CA ASP A 152 -29.17 -28.74 17.80
C ASP A 152 -30.33 -28.08 17.05
N THR A 153 -30.59 -28.52 15.83
CA THR A 153 -31.80 -28.16 15.11
C THR A 153 -32.92 -29.15 15.42
N VAL A 154 -34.16 -28.77 15.13
CA VAL A 154 -35.31 -29.70 15.22
C VAL A 154 -35.02 -30.98 14.42
N ALA A 155 -34.40 -30.84 13.24
CA ALA A 155 -34.00 -31.98 12.41
C ALA A 155 -32.97 -32.88 13.12
N ASP A 156 -31.96 -32.33 13.80
CA ASP A 156 -30.96 -33.13 14.53
C ASP A 156 -31.59 -33.97 15.66
N VAL A 157 -32.55 -33.40 16.39
CA VAL A 157 -33.27 -34.13 17.44
C VAL A 157 -34.16 -35.20 16.84
N VAL A 158 -34.89 -34.89 15.77
CA VAL A 158 -35.75 -35.85 15.05
C VAL A 158 -34.90 -36.99 14.47
N ASP A 159 -33.81 -36.69 13.78
CA ASP A 159 -32.88 -37.68 13.25
C ASP A 159 -32.30 -38.56 14.36
N PHE A 160 -31.97 -37.98 15.53
CA PHE A 160 -31.60 -38.75 16.71
C PHE A 160 -32.73 -39.69 17.15
N LEU A 161 -33.97 -39.20 17.27
CA LEU A 161 -35.12 -40.02 17.67
C LEU A 161 -35.29 -41.21 16.71
N PHE A 162 -35.23 -40.98 15.40
CA PHE A 162 -35.38 -42.03 14.37
C PHE A 162 -34.14 -42.92 14.19
N SER A 163 -32.98 -42.53 14.75
CA SER A 163 -31.80 -43.41 14.84
C SER A 163 -31.90 -44.48 15.94
N LEU A 164 -32.88 -44.37 16.83
CA LEU A 164 -33.11 -45.32 17.92
C LEU A 164 -33.70 -46.65 17.41
N PRO A 165 -33.57 -47.75 18.15
CA PRO A 165 -34.21 -49.03 17.81
C PRO A 165 -35.74 -48.89 17.67
N PRO A 166 -36.38 -49.70 16.79
CA PRO A 166 -37.84 -49.72 16.69
C PRO A 166 -38.51 -49.96 18.05
N ASP A 167 -39.64 -49.30 18.27
CA ASP A 167 -40.44 -49.32 19.50
C ASP A 167 -39.76 -48.75 20.75
N SER A 168 -38.69 -47.95 20.57
CA SER A 168 -38.11 -47.18 21.67
C SER A 168 -39.12 -46.16 22.19
N ARG A 169 -39.37 -46.18 23.50
CA ARG A 169 -40.23 -45.20 24.16
C ARG A 169 -39.44 -43.94 24.47
N VAL A 170 -39.91 -42.81 23.96
CA VAL A 170 -39.30 -41.50 24.15
C VAL A 170 -40.29 -40.55 24.80
N THR A 171 -39.80 -39.76 25.75
CA THR A 171 -40.56 -38.64 26.32
C THR A 171 -39.83 -37.35 26.00
N ILE A 172 -40.52 -36.42 25.33
CA ILE A 172 -40.00 -35.09 25.01
C ILE A 172 -40.39 -34.16 26.16
N LEU A 173 -39.39 -33.51 26.74
CA LEU A 173 -39.49 -32.68 27.92
C LEU A 173 -38.88 -31.30 27.64
N ALA A 174 -39.42 -30.26 28.28
CA ALA A 174 -38.84 -28.92 28.31
C ALA A 174 -38.60 -28.50 29.76
N PRO A 175 -37.44 -27.92 30.12
CA PRO A 175 -37.21 -27.46 31.49
C PRO A 175 -38.11 -26.26 31.79
N LEU A 176 -38.81 -26.28 32.93
CA LEU A 176 -39.56 -25.12 33.39
C LEU A 176 -38.59 -24.13 34.04
N LEU A 177 -38.23 -23.07 33.32
CA LEU A 177 -37.42 -21.99 33.86
C LEU A 177 -38.30 -21.01 34.66
N ARG A 178 -37.84 -20.65 35.87
CA ARG A 178 -38.51 -19.63 36.68
C ARG A 178 -38.22 -18.25 36.08
N THR A 179 -39.27 -17.51 35.75
CA THR A 179 -39.13 -16.19 35.10
C THR A 179 -38.66 -15.13 36.10
N GLU A 180 -39.01 -15.31 37.38
CA GLU A 180 -38.61 -14.47 38.51
C GLU A 180 -38.14 -15.38 39.66
N PRO A 181 -36.94 -15.17 40.25
CA PRO A 181 -36.39 -16.05 41.30
C PRO A 181 -37.28 -16.17 42.55
N ASP A 182 -38.01 -15.10 42.87
CA ASP A 182 -38.86 -14.99 44.07
C ASP A 182 -40.30 -15.46 43.84
N ARG A 183 -40.65 -15.88 42.62
CA ARG A 183 -42.01 -16.37 42.31
C ARG A 183 -42.16 -17.81 42.80
N PRO A 184 -43.19 -18.11 43.62
CA PRO A 184 -43.41 -19.46 44.13
C PRO A 184 -43.75 -20.42 42.99
N MET A 185 -43.26 -21.66 43.10
CA MET A 185 -43.33 -22.67 42.04
C MET A 185 -44.78 -23.01 41.65
N SER A 186 -45.69 -22.95 42.64
CA SER A 186 -47.13 -23.14 42.45
C SER A 186 -47.76 -22.15 41.46
N LYS A 187 -47.27 -20.90 41.40
CA LYS A 187 -47.75 -19.89 40.45
C LYS A 187 -47.19 -20.08 39.04
N GLU A 188 -46.03 -20.69 38.88
CA GLU A 188 -45.49 -21.04 37.56
C GLU A 188 -46.24 -22.27 37.00
N LEU A 189 -46.54 -23.25 37.87
CA LEU A 189 -47.37 -24.40 37.54
C LEU A 189 -48.81 -24.01 37.15
N ASP A 190 -49.45 -23.08 37.88
CA ASP A 190 -50.78 -22.56 37.51
C ASP A 190 -50.77 -21.88 36.13
N LEU A 191 -49.69 -21.16 35.80
CA LEU A 191 -49.52 -20.54 34.49
C LEU A 191 -49.35 -21.57 33.36
N LEU A 192 -48.63 -22.67 33.61
CA LEU A 192 -48.57 -23.80 32.68
C LEU A 192 -49.94 -24.46 32.47
N LEU A 193 -50.73 -24.60 33.52
CA LEU A 193 -52.08 -25.15 33.42
C LEU A 193 -52.99 -24.25 32.58
N GLN A 194 -52.89 -22.93 32.75
CA GLN A 194 -53.59 -21.94 31.90
C GLN A 194 -53.13 -21.97 30.44
N LYS A 195 -51.85 -22.30 30.17
CA LYS A 195 -51.31 -22.53 28.82
C LYS A 195 -51.77 -23.87 28.20
N GLY A 196 -52.42 -24.75 28.97
CA GLY A 196 -52.95 -26.03 28.50
C GLY A 196 -52.06 -27.26 28.77
N TYR A 197 -50.96 -27.11 29.50
CA TYR A 197 -50.13 -28.25 29.93
C TYR A 197 -50.75 -28.89 31.18
N GLY A 198 -51.11 -30.17 31.11
CA GLY A 198 -51.70 -30.90 32.25
C GLY A 198 -50.70 -31.72 33.07
N ARG A 199 -49.49 -31.95 32.56
CA ARG A 199 -48.51 -32.89 33.13
C ARG A 199 -47.12 -32.30 33.19
N VAL A 200 -46.42 -32.62 34.28
CA VAL A 200 -45.01 -32.30 34.49
C VAL A 200 -44.26 -33.53 34.99
N VAL A 201 -42.95 -33.46 34.92
CA VAL A 201 -42.02 -34.46 35.43
C VAL A 201 -41.18 -33.81 36.51
N LEU A 202 -41.17 -34.38 37.71
CA LEU A 202 -40.41 -33.89 38.85
C LEU A 202 -38.98 -34.41 38.86
N GLU A 203 -38.12 -33.77 39.62
CA GLU A 203 -36.76 -34.23 39.92
C GLU A 203 -36.81 -35.67 40.50
N GLY A 204 -36.09 -36.61 39.88
CA GLY A 204 -36.21 -38.05 40.16
C GLY A 204 -37.06 -38.85 39.17
N GLY A 205 -37.75 -38.17 38.25
CA GLY A 205 -38.38 -38.78 37.07
C GLY A 205 -39.84 -39.18 37.22
N GLU A 206 -40.48 -38.82 38.33
CA GLU A 206 -41.90 -39.06 38.59
C GLU A 206 -42.78 -38.17 37.72
N ASN A 207 -43.81 -38.76 37.11
CA ASN A 207 -44.80 -38.02 36.33
C ASN A 207 -45.94 -37.57 37.26
N ALA A 208 -46.24 -36.28 37.29
CA ALA A 208 -47.30 -35.70 38.11
C ALA A 208 -48.27 -34.87 37.27
N PHE A 209 -49.54 -34.84 37.68
CA PHE A 209 -50.52 -33.89 37.14
C PHE A 209 -50.36 -32.56 37.85
N ILE A 210 -50.44 -31.45 37.11
CA ILE A 210 -50.25 -30.12 37.69
C ILE A 210 -51.31 -29.82 38.75
N GLU A 211 -52.56 -30.22 38.51
CA GLU A 211 -53.69 -30.10 39.45
C GLU A 211 -53.42 -30.80 40.79
N ASP A 212 -52.64 -31.88 40.78
CA ASP A 212 -52.26 -32.62 41.98
C ASP A 212 -51.14 -31.93 42.77
N LEU A 213 -50.42 -30.98 42.16
CA LEU A 213 -49.33 -30.22 42.78
C LEU A 213 -49.76 -28.84 43.28
N ILE A 214 -50.85 -28.28 42.75
CA ILE A 214 -51.39 -26.97 43.15
C ILE A 214 -52.64 -27.11 44.04
N GLY A 215 -52.80 -26.25 45.06
CA GLY A 215 -53.97 -26.26 45.97
C GLY A 215 -53.63 -25.91 47.43
N GLU A 216 -54.66 -25.57 48.23
CA GLU A 216 -54.50 -25.23 49.64
C GLU A 216 -53.93 -26.43 50.45
N GLY A 217 -52.84 -26.19 51.19
CA GLY A 217 -52.23 -27.18 52.09
C GLY A 217 -51.22 -28.14 51.43
N LYS A 218 -50.92 -27.98 50.13
CA LYS A 218 -49.89 -28.77 49.45
C LYS A 218 -48.50 -28.17 49.67
N PRO A 219 -47.45 -29.00 49.91
CA PRO A 219 -46.09 -28.52 50.03
C PRO A 219 -45.60 -27.91 48.70
N GLU A 220 -44.74 -26.91 48.79
CA GLU A 220 -44.14 -26.31 47.60
C GLU A 220 -43.19 -27.30 46.93
N VAL A 221 -43.25 -27.38 45.59
CA VAL A 221 -42.38 -28.27 44.83
C VAL A 221 -40.96 -27.70 44.85
N GLU A 222 -40.07 -28.41 45.54
CA GLU A 222 -38.63 -28.14 45.55
C GLU A 222 -37.95 -28.91 44.41
N GLY A 223 -36.91 -28.32 43.82
CA GLY A 223 -36.15 -28.95 42.74
C GLY A 223 -36.55 -28.55 41.31
N ASP A 224 -35.92 -29.21 40.34
CA ASP A 224 -36.14 -28.97 38.90
C ASP A 224 -37.42 -29.65 38.41
N VAL A 225 -38.22 -28.92 37.63
CA VAL A 225 -39.47 -29.43 37.02
C VAL A 225 -39.37 -29.34 35.51
N PHE A 226 -39.83 -30.39 34.83
CA PHE A 226 -39.84 -30.47 33.37
C PHE A 226 -41.27 -30.58 32.86
N ILE A 227 -41.62 -29.73 31.90
CA ILE A 227 -42.89 -29.77 31.18
C ILE A 227 -42.88 -31.01 30.28
N LEU A 228 -43.93 -31.82 30.36
CA LEU A 228 -44.10 -32.96 29.47
C LEU A 228 -44.82 -32.51 28.20
N ILE A 229 -44.09 -32.52 27.09
CA ILE A 229 -44.61 -32.04 25.80
C ILE A 229 -45.27 -33.19 25.04
N ASP A 230 -44.54 -34.28 24.80
CA ASP A 230 -45.08 -35.45 24.09
C ASP A 230 -44.47 -36.77 24.57
N ARG A 231 -45.18 -37.86 24.32
CA ARG A 231 -44.73 -39.25 24.52
C ARG A 231 -45.04 -40.06 23.27
N ALA A 232 -44.03 -40.70 22.73
CA ALA A 232 -44.16 -41.52 21.53
C ALA A 232 -43.35 -42.80 21.63
N SER A 233 -43.77 -43.80 20.85
CA SER A 233 -42.97 -44.98 20.54
C SER A 233 -42.41 -44.79 19.14
N VAL A 234 -41.08 -44.74 19.01
CA VAL A 234 -40.45 -44.44 17.71
C VAL A 234 -40.65 -45.61 16.75
N GLN A 235 -41.24 -45.34 15.59
CA GLN A 235 -41.37 -46.30 14.49
C GLN A 235 -40.65 -45.75 13.25
N PRO A 236 -39.51 -46.33 12.83
CA PRO A 236 -38.79 -45.88 11.64
C PRO A 236 -39.66 -45.97 10.37
N GLY A 237 -39.75 -44.87 9.62
CA GLY A 237 -40.48 -44.80 8.34
C GLY A 237 -41.93 -44.31 8.42
N ASP A 238 -42.42 -43.93 9.59
CA ASP A 238 -43.72 -43.27 9.77
C ASP A 238 -43.58 -41.74 9.60
N GLU A 239 -43.98 -41.23 8.42
CA GLU A 239 -43.91 -39.80 8.08
C GLU A 239 -44.83 -38.95 8.98
N ASP A 240 -46.02 -39.45 9.32
CA ASP A 240 -46.98 -38.72 10.17
C ASP A 240 -46.43 -38.56 11.60
N LEU A 241 -45.79 -39.61 12.12
CA LEU A 241 -45.08 -39.56 13.40
C LEU A 241 -43.91 -38.58 13.35
N GLN A 242 -43.17 -38.53 12.25
CA GLN A 242 -42.05 -37.61 12.07
C GLN A 242 -42.50 -36.15 12.12
N PHE A 243 -43.60 -35.79 11.43
CA PHE A 243 -44.17 -34.44 11.49
C PHE A 243 -44.62 -34.06 12.90
N ARG A 244 -45.30 -34.97 13.60
CA ARG A 244 -45.75 -34.74 14.99
C ARG A 244 -44.58 -34.55 15.96
N LEU A 245 -43.54 -35.38 15.85
CA LEU A 245 -42.35 -35.27 16.69
C LEU A 245 -41.58 -33.98 16.41
N SER A 246 -41.51 -33.55 15.15
CA SER A 246 -40.91 -32.26 14.78
C SER A 246 -41.63 -31.09 15.47
N ASP A 247 -42.96 -31.06 15.46
CA ASP A 247 -43.76 -30.02 16.11
C ASP A 247 -43.62 -30.05 17.65
N SER A 248 -43.54 -31.26 18.21
CA SER A 248 -43.31 -31.47 19.64
C SER A 248 -41.93 -31.01 20.09
N VAL A 249 -40.88 -31.30 19.31
CA VAL A 249 -39.52 -30.81 19.57
C VAL A 249 -39.46 -29.29 19.44
N GLN A 250 -40.12 -28.71 18.43
CA GLN A 250 -40.19 -27.26 18.27
C GLN A 250 -40.89 -26.59 19.47
N THR A 251 -41.98 -27.19 19.96
CA THR A 251 -42.68 -26.71 21.16
C THR A 251 -41.79 -26.85 22.40
N ALA A 252 -41.03 -27.94 22.52
CA ALA A 252 -40.11 -28.15 23.62
C ALA A 252 -38.98 -27.12 23.64
N PHE A 253 -38.36 -26.82 22.50
CA PHE A 253 -37.39 -25.74 22.39
C PHE A 253 -38.02 -24.39 22.74
N PHE A 254 -39.23 -24.08 22.29
CA PHE A 254 -39.88 -22.80 22.58
C PHE A 254 -40.15 -22.60 24.08
N GLU A 255 -40.82 -23.55 24.74
CA GLU A 255 -41.14 -23.43 26.18
C GLU A 255 -39.92 -23.61 27.07
N GLY A 256 -38.97 -24.44 26.65
CA GLY A 256 -37.69 -24.66 27.33
C GLY A 256 -36.67 -23.53 27.14
N HIS A 257 -37.09 -22.42 26.52
CA HIS A 257 -36.21 -21.31 26.13
C HIS A 257 -34.93 -21.77 25.46
N GLY A 258 -35.05 -22.66 24.48
CA GLY A 258 -33.98 -23.22 23.67
C GLY A 258 -33.40 -24.54 24.17
N THR A 259 -33.95 -25.15 25.23
CA THR A 259 -33.51 -26.46 25.74
C THR A 259 -34.62 -27.51 25.57
N CYS A 260 -34.28 -28.64 24.97
CA CYS A 260 -35.15 -29.80 24.82
C CYS A 260 -34.48 -31.02 25.46
N LEU A 261 -35.18 -31.76 26.31
CA LEU A 261 -34.68 -33.01 26.89
C LEU A 261 -35.47 -34.18 26.31
N VAL A 262 -34.75 -35.18 25.82
CA VAL A 262 -35.32 -36.46 25.38
C VAL A 262 -34.98 -37.50 26.44
N ARG A 263 -36.00 -38.02 27.12
CA ARG A 263 -35.83 -39.11 28.07
C ARG A 263 -36.13 -40.46 27.42
N LEU A 264 -35.15 -41.33 27.50
CA LEU A 264 -35.20 -42.78 27.26
C LEU A 264 -35.36 -43.49 28.62
N ASP A 265 -35.78 -44.76 28.63
CA ASP A 265 -36.16 -45.49 29.85
C ASP A 265 -35.18 -45.33 31.04
N ASN A 266 -33.86 -45.24 30.79
CA ASN A 266 -32.84 -45.05 31.83
C ASN A 266 -31.88 -43.85 31.61
N GLU A 267 -32.03 -43.09 30.53
CA GLU A 267 -31.08 -42.02 30.16
C GLU A 267 -31.84 -40.78 29.68
N THR A 268 -31.38 -39.59 30.08
CA THR A 268 -31.91 -38.32 29.57
C THR A 268 -30.83 -37.64 28.75
N ARG A 269 -31.15 -37.32 27.50
CA ARG A 269 -30.27 -36.57 26.60
C ARG A 269 -30.79 -35.16 26.43
N THR A 270 -29.95 -34.18 26.70
CA THR A 270 -30.26 -32.75 26.54
C THR A 270 -29.81 -32.27 25.17
N PHE A 271 -30.65 -31.48 24.52
CA PHE A 271 -30.41 -30.78 23.26
C PHE A 271 -30.62 -29.28 23.49
N SER A 272 -29.82 -28.45 22.84
CA SER A 272 -29.93 -26.99 22.93
C SER A 272 -29.90 -26.36 21.55
N ASP A 273 -30.92 -25.57 21.20
CA ASP A 273 -30.93 -24.80 19.94
C ASP A 273 -30.14 -23.48 20.06
N LYS A 274 -29.64 -23.17 21.26
CA LYS A 274 -28.73 -22.07 21.51
C LYS A 274 -27.33 -22.43 21.05
N PHE A 275 -26.66 -21.45 20.47
CA PHE A 275 -25.25 -21.59 20.11
C PHE A 275 -24.36 -21.34 21.33
N GLU A 276 -24.39 -22.27 22.28
CA GLU A 276 -23.73 -22.13 23.59
C GLU A 276 -22.86 -23.35 23.94
N LEU A 277 -21.82 -23.14 24.74
CA LEU A 277 -20.98 -24.20 25.30
C LEU A 277 -20.24 -23.68 26.53
N ASP A 278 -19.97 -24.54 27.51
CA ASP A 278 -19.23 -24.19 28.74
C ASP A 278 -19.81 -22.99 29.53
N GLY A 279 -21.12 -22.74 29.41
CA GLY A 279 -21.80 -21.62 30.05
C GLY A 279 -21.64 -20.26 29.35
N GLU A 280 -21.03 -20.23 28.16
CA GLU A 280 -20.96 -19.04 27.29
C GLU A 280 -21.88 -19.19 26.08
N ILE A 281 -22.60 -18.13 25.73
CA ILE A 281 -23.36 -18.02 24.48
C ILE A 281 -22.44 -17.38 23.43
N PHE A 282 -22.35 -18.01 22.27
CA PHE A 282 -21.53 -17.57 21.14
C PHE A 282 -22.37 -16.92 20.05
N GLU A 283 -21.73 -16.06 19.27
CA GLU A 283 -22.33 -15.48 18.06
C GLU A 283 -22.18 -16.43 16.87
N GLU A 284 -23.21 -16.51 16.03
CA GLU A 284 -23.16 -17.32 14.83
C GLU A 284 -22.29 -16.65 13.75
N PRO A 285 -21.37 -17.40 13.12
CA PRO A 285 -20.54 -16.86 12.04
C PRO A 285 -21.38 -16.32 10.89
N SER A 286 -21.23 -15.03 10.57
CA SER A 286 -21.86 -14.38 9.42
C SER A 286 -20.87 -13.48 8.69
N VAL A 287 -21.20 -13.03 7.48
CA VAL A 287 -20.30 -12.14 6.72
C VAL A 287 -20.01 -10.83 7.47
N ASN A 288 -21.03 -10.29 8.16
CA ASN A 288 -20.87 -9.09 8.97
C ASN A 288 -20.02 -9.33 10.22
N PHE A 289 -20.08 -10.55 10.80
CA PHE A 289 -19.26 -10.95 11.94
C PHE A 289 -17.76 -10.85 11.64
N PHE A 290 -17.37 -11.11 10.39
CA PHE A 290 -16.00 -11.01 9.91
C PHE A 290 -15.68 -9.68 9.21
N SER A 291 -16.54 -8.66 9.30
CA SER A 291 -16.29 -7.36 8.67
C SER A 291 -15.89 -6.31 9.70
N PHE A 292 -14.62 -5.90 9.68
CA PHE A 292 -14.13 -4.81 10.54
C PHE A 292 -14.62 -3.41 10.12
N ASN A 293 -15.27 -3.27 8.96
CA ASN A 293 -15.91 -2.02 8.54
C ASN A 293 -17.34 -1.91 9.07
N ASN A 294 -17.89 -2.99 9.63
CA ASN A 294 -19.20 -3.02 10.27
C ASN A 294 -19.00 -3.08 11.80
N SER A 295 -19.78 -2.30 12.56
CA SER A 295 -19.72 -2.30 14.03
C SER A 295 -19.97 -3.67 14.65
N TYR A 296 -20.72 -4.54 13.97
CA TYR A 296 -21.01 -5.90 14.43
C TYR A 296 -19.77 -6.81 14.49
N GLY A 297 -18.85 -6.70 13.52
CA GLY A 297 -17.62 -7.50 13.44
C GLY A 297 -16.36 -6.76 13.89
N ALA A 298 -16.40 -5.43 13.97
CA ALA A 298 -15.29 -4.60 14.39
C ALA A 298 -14.89 -4.83 15.86
N CYS A 299 -13.61 -4.74 16.14
CA CYS A 299 -13.09 -4.71 17.50
C CYS A 299 -13.71 -3.54 18.28
N HIS A 300 -14.29 -3.81 19.45
CA HIS A 300 -14.93 -2.78 20.28
C HIS A 300 -13.97 -1.70 20.78
N THR A 301 -12.68 -2.02 20.93
CA THR A 301 -11.69 -1.08 21.49
C THR A 301 -11.15 -0.11 20.46
N CYS A 302 -10.90 -0.59 19.23
CA CYS A 302 -10.34 0.24 18.16
C CYS A 302 -11.34 0.54 17.04
N GLU A 303 -12.61 0.14 17.17
CA GLU A 303 -13.67 0.37 16.17
C GLU A 303 -13.26 0.01 14.73
N GLY A 304 -12.55 -1.11 14.58
CA GLY A 304 -12.09 -1.59 13.27
C GLY A 304 -10.86 -0.88 12.68
N PHE A 305 -10.24 0.08 13.38
CA PHE A 305 -9.00 0.73 12.91
C PHE A 305 -7.74 -0.12 13.09
N GLY A 306 -7.75 -1.10 14.00
CA GLY A 306 -6.59 -1.93 14.34
C GLY A 306 -5.53 -1.20 15.18
N SER A 307 -5.64 0.12 15.33
CA SER A 307 -4.76 0.95 16.15
C SER A 307 -5.55 1.80 17.14
N VAL A 308 -4.99 2.05 18.32
CA VAL A 308 -5.53 2.96 19.33
C VAL A 308 -4.55 4.09 19.63
N LEU A 309 -5.05 5.23 20.08
CA LEU A 309 -4.20 6.28 20.64
C LEU A 309 -3.67 5.80 21.99
N GLY A 310 -2.39 5.44 22.02
CA GLY A 310 -1.72 4.86 23.18
C GLY A 310 -0.36 5.50 23.39
N ILE A 311 0.40 4.95 24.34
CA ILE A 311 1.80 5.32 24.55
C ILE A 311 2.63 4.64 23.47
N ASP A 312 3.31 5.42 22.66
CA ASP A 312 4.15 4.92 21.58
C ASP A 312 5.52 4.51 22.13
N GLU A 313 5.81 3.21 22.08
CA GLU A 313 7.09 2.65 22.55
C GLU A 313 8.29 3.31 21.87
N ASP A 314 8.18 3.64 20.58
CA ASP A 314 9.28 4.26 19.83
C ASP A 314 9.53 5.71 20.25
N LEU A 315 8.53 6.41 20.79
CA LEU A 315 8.71 7.75 21.37
C LEU A 315 9.28 7.67 22.79
N VAL A 316 8.94 6.62 23.55
CA VAL A 316 9.45 6.40 24.91
C VAL A 316 10.90 5.93 24.91
N ILE A 317 11.25 5.07 23.96
CA ILE A 317 12.60 4.49 23.78
C ILE A 317 13.06 4.78 22.35
N PRO A 318 13.42 6.05 22.06
CA PRO A 318 13.78 6.49 20.71
C PRO A 318 15.14 5.97 20.27
N ASP A 319 16.00 5.60 21.21
CA ASP A 319 17.27 4.94 20.94
C ASP A 319 17.31 3.57 21.59
N LYS A 320 17.06 2.54 20.79
CA LYS A 320 17.09 1.16 21.28
C LYS A 320 18.52 0.59 21.37
N SER A 321 19.52 1.30 20.84
CA SER A 321 20.94 0.94 20.98
C SER A 321 21.54 1.42 22.32
N MET A 322 20.88 2.36 22.99
CA MET A 322 21.30 2.82 24.31
C MET A 322 20.94 1.80 25.40
N THR A 323 21.76 1.77 26.44
CA THR A 323 21.47 0.99 27.66
C THR A 323 20.47 1.72 28.55
N VAL A 324 19.78 0.98 29.42
CA VAL A 324 18.89 1.59 30.43
C VAL A 324 19.67 2.54 31.34
N TYR A 325 20.92 2.19 31.66
CA TYR A 325 21.83 3.02 32.45
C TYR A 325 22.20 4.35 31.78
N GLU A 326 22.44 4.36 30.47
CA GLU A 326 22.80 5.57 29.70
C GLU A 326 21.59 6.46 29.36
N GLY A 327 20.38 6.06 29.79
CA GLY A 327 19.16 6.83 29.56
C GLY A 327 18.44 6.49 28.25
N ALA A 328 18.36 5.21 27.89
CA ALA A 328 17.52 4.75 26.77
C ALA A 328 16.06 5.25 26.88
N ILE A 329 15.53 5.38 28.10
CA ILE A 329 14.15 5.76 28.39
C ILE A 329 14.02 7.29 28.40
N ALA A 330 13.52 7.87 27.30
CA ALA A 330 13.39 9.31 27.09
C ALA A 330 12.65 10.05 28.22
N PRO A 331 11.46 9.61 28.72
CA PRO A 331 10.76 10.35 29.77
C PRO A 331 11.53 10.42 31.09
N TRP A 332 12.43 9.46 31.36
CA TRP A 332 13.18 9.38 32.62
C TRP A 332 14.56 10.06 32.57
N ARG A 333 14.93 10.71 31.45
CA ARG A 333 16.21 11.42 31.32
C ARG A 333 16.33 12.67 32.20
N THR A 334 15.20 13.28 32.55
CA THR A 334 15.19 14.52 33.35
C THR A 334 15.38 14.22 34.83
N GLU A 335 16.06 15.12 35.55
CA GLU A 335 16.43 14.94 36.97
C GLU A 335 15.24 14.53 37.86
N LYS A 336 14.07 15.15 37.65
CA LYS A 336 12.85 14.85 38.41
C LYS A 336 12.19 13.52 38.03
N GLN A 337 12.21 13.15 36.76
CA GLN A 337 11.57 11.92 36.27
C GLN A 337 12.47 10.70 36.44
N GLY A 338 13.79 10.92 36.50
CA GLY A 338 14.79 9.87 36.76
C GLY A 338 14.64 9.18 38.12
N GLU A 339 13.87 9.75 39.06
CA GLU A 339 13.46 9.08 40.30
C GLU A 339 12.75 7.73 40.04
N TRP A 340 12.01 7.62 38.94
CA TRP A 340 11.35 6.36 38.54
C TRP A 340 12.33 5.28 38.07
N LEU A 341 13.51 5.67 37.59
CA LEU A 341 14.56 4.76 37.13
C LEU A 341 15.44 4.24 38.29
N LYS A 342 15.62 5.03 39.36
CA LYS A 342 16.50 4.69 40.50
C LYS A 342 16.18 3.33 41.16
N PRO A 343 14.91 2.94 41.39
CA PRO A 343 14.59 1.63 41.95
C PRO A 343 15.08 0.47 41.06
N LEU A 344 14.97 0.61 39.74
CA LEU A 344 15.46 -0.39 38.79
C LEU A 344 16.99 -0.50 38.83
N LEU A 345 17.71 0.64 38.85
CA LEU A 345 19.17 0.64 38.94
C LEU A 345 19.69 0.06 40.27
N LYS A 346 18.98 0.29 41.37
CA LYS A 346 19.36 -0.19 42.70
C LYS A 346 19.04 -1.67 42.92
N ASN A 347 17.88 -2.12 42.43
CA ASN A 347 17.36 -3.47 42.72
C ASN A 347 17.49 -4.45 41.55
N GLY A 348 17.93 -4.02 40.37
CA GLY A 348 17.98 -4.85 39.15
C GLY A 348 18.74 -6.18 39.32
N ILE A 349 19.78 -6.20 40.16
CA ILE A 349 20.57 -7.40 40.48
C ILE A 349 19.70 -8.50 41.13
N ARG A 350 18.64 -8.14 41.87
CA ARG A 350 17.79 -9.10 42.60
C ARG A 350 16.96 -10.01 41.70
N PHE A 351 16.77 -9.61 40.44
CA PHE A 351 16.02 -10.36 39.44
C PHE A 351 16.78 -10.42 38.10
N ASP A 352 18.11 -10.28 38.18
CA ASP A 352 19.06 -10.42 37.08
C ASP A 352 18.74 -9.56 35.84
N PHE A 353 18.34 -8.31 36.04
CA PHE A 353 18.03 -7.41 34.93
C PHE A 353 19.30 -6.70 34.40
N PRO A 354 19.63 -6.84 33.10
CA PRO A 354 20.89 -6.34 32.55
C PRO A 354 20.83 -4.85 32.19
N ILE A 355 21.05 -3.97 33.17
CA ILE A 355 20.97 -2.49 33.01
C ILE A 355 21.98 -1.88 32.03
N HIS A 356 23.11 -2.57 31.78
CA HIS A 356 24.18 -2.14 30.87
C HIS A 356 24.09 -2.82 29.49
N ARG A 357 23.05 -3.60 29.24
CA ARG A 357 22.79 -4.15 27.91
C ARG A 357 21.93 -3.16 27.11
N PRO A 358 22.24 -2.94 25.82
CA PRO A 358 21.38 -2.17 24.92
C PRO A 358 19.94 -2.69 24.95
N TYR A 359 18.95 -1.80 24.85
CA TYR A 359 17.53 -2.19 24.87
C TYR A 359 17.19 -3.23 23.78
N ASN A 360 17.82 -3.14 22.61
CA ASN A 360 17.65 -4.08 21.50
C ASN A 360 18.09 -5.51 21.81
N ASP A 361 19.04 -5.69 22.72
CA ASP A 361 19.58 -7.01 23.07
C ASP A 361 18.88 -7.59 24.32
N LEU A 362 17.90 -6.88 24.87
CA LEU A 362 16.99 -7.40 25.87
C LEU A 362 16.02 -8.40 25.23
N SER A 363 15.76 -9.49 25.93
CA SER A 363 14.71 -10.45 25.58
C SER A 363 13.33 -9.81 25.64
N ALA A 364 12.35 -10.34 24.91
CA ALA A 364 10.97 -9.86 24.95
C ALA A 364 10.37 -9.90 26.37
N ALA A 365 10.82 -10.82 27.22
CA ALA A 365 10.42 -10.90 28.63
C ALA A 365 11.03 -9.75 29.46
N GLU A 366 12.31 -9.43 29.26
CA GLU A 366 12.98 -8.30 29.93
C GLU A 366 12.41 -6.95 29.46
N GLN A 367 12.16 -6.79 28.17
CA GLN A 367 11.47 -5.60 27.63
C GLN A 367 10.09 -5.46 28.27
N ARG A 368 9.28 -6.53 28.28
CA ARG A 368 7.97 -6.52 28.93
C ARG A 368 8.07 -6.18 30.43
N LEU A 369 9.07 -6.71 31.12
CA LEU A 369 9.30 -6.41 32.53
C LEU A 369 9.53 -4.92 32.75
N LEU A 370 10.29 -4.24 31.88
CA LEU A 370 10.50 -2.79 31.94
C LEU A 370 9.18 -2.00 31.89
N TRP A 371 8.22 -2.49 31.10
CA TRP A 371 6.90 -1.89 30.98
C TRP A 371 6.00 -2.20 32.17
N THR A 372 5.86 -3.49 32.53
CA THR A 372 4.91 -3.93 33.55
C THR A 372 5.38 -3.70 34.98
N GLY A 373 6.70 -3.62 35.20
CA GLY A 373 7.30 -3.60 36.53
C GLY A 373 7.26 -4.96 37.24
N ASN A 374 7.73 -4.97 38.49
CA ASN A 374 7.64 -6.08 39.43
C ASN A 374 7.56 -5.56 40.88
N LYS A 375 7.73 -6.42 41.88
CA LYS A 375 7.68 -6.03 43.31
C LYS A 375 8.79 -5.07 43.76
N TYR A 376 9.82 -4.82 42.94
CA TYR A 376 10.98 -3.98 43.25
C TYR A 376 11.04 -2.67 42.44
N PHE A 377 10.25 -2.54 41.36
CA PHE A 377 10.10 -1.32 40.57
C PHE A 377 8.76 -1.31 39.82
N GLU A 378 8.13 -0.14 39.66
CA GLU A 378 6.75 -0.05 39.19
C GLU A 378 6.56 -0.11 37.66
N GLY A 379 7.62 0.18 36.89
CA GLY A 379 7.60 0.10 35.42
C GLY A 379 7.00 1.32 34.69
N LEU A 380 7.05 1.28 33.36
CA LEU A 380 6.56 2.37 32.49
C LEU A 380 5.03 2.47 32.48
N ASP A 381 4.30 1.37 32.61
CA ASP A 381 2.83 1.39 32.64
C ASP A 381 2.30 2.15 33.84
N ALA A 382 2.89 1.94 35.02
CA ALA A 382 2.58 2.68 36.23
C ALA A 382 2.96 4.17 36.09
N TYR A 383 4.13 4.45 35.50
CA TYR A 383 4.56 5.81 35.21
C TYR A 383 3.55 6.58 34.35
N PHE A 384 3.12 6.02 33.22
CA PHE A 384 2.18 6.70 32.32
C PHE A 384 0.77 6.77 32.88
N ARG A 385 0.36 5.82 33.73
CA ARG A 385 -0.89 5.92 34.52
C ARG A 385 -0.83 7.11 35.48
N TRP A 386 0.26 7.25 36.23
CA TRP A 386 0.49 8.39 37.13
C TRP A 386 0.54 9.72 36.37
N VAL A 387 1.23 9.80 35.22
CA VAL A 387 1.23 11.00 34.36
C VAL A 387 -0.20 11.33 33.89
N GLY A 388 -1.00 10.31 33.56
CA GLY A 388 -2.40 10.43 33.19
C GLY A 388 -3.28 11.06 34.28
N GLU A 389 -3.11 10.64 35.53
CA GLU A 389 -3.81 11.21 36.69
C GLU A 389 -3.43 12.69 36.94
N GLN A 390 -2.21 13.08 36.58
CA GLN A 390 -1.69 14.44 36.75
C GLN A 390 -2.02 15.40 35.58
N THR A 391 -2.80 14.98 34.57
CA THR A 391 -3.15 15.75 33.36
C THR A 391 -3.94 17.05 33.59
N HIS A 392 -4.43 17.26 34.82
CA HIS A 392 -4.98 18.54 35.27
C HIS A 392 -3.92 19.67 35.24
N LYS A 393 -2.62 19.34 35.34
CA LYS A 393 -1.50 20.28 35.15
C LYS A 393 -1.03 20.27 33.69
N ILE A 394 -0.89 21.46 33.11
CA ILE A 394 -0.53 21.64 31.69
C ILE A 394 0.80 20.94 31.35
N GLN A 395 1.82 21.00 32.21
CA GLN A 395 3.10 20.36 31.94
C GLN A 395 3.01 18.84 31.75
N TYR A 396 2.16 18.14 32.50
CA TYR A 396 1.99 16.68 32.36
C TYR A 396 1.11 16.34 31.17
N ARG A 397 0.17 17.20 30.79
CA ARG A 397 -0.60 17.07 29.54
C ARG A 397 0.31 17.18 28.32
N VAL A 398 1.21 18.15 28.29
CA VAL A 398 2.22 18.30 27.23
C VAL A 398 3.18 17.11 27.23
N LEU A 399 3.64 16.67 28.40
CA LEU A 399 4.52 15.50 28.52
C LEU A 399 3.86 14.23 27.98
N GLN A 400 2.61 13.96 28.34
CA GLN A 400 1.87 12.79 27.86
C GLN A 400 1.63 12.87 26.34
N SER A 401 1.33 14.05 25.82
CA SER A 401 1.13 14.27 24.38
C SER A 401 2.39 13.95 23.56
N ARG A 402 3.58 14.25 24.09
CA ARG A 402 4.88 13.97 23.41
C ARG A 402 5.16 12.49 23.19
N TYR A 403 4.58 11.61 24.00
CA TYR A 403 4.81 10.16 23.94
C TYR A 403 3.57 9.38 23.50
N ARG A 404 2.49 10.07 23.09
CA ARG A 404 1.29 9.43 22.56
C ARG A 404 1.37 9.32 21.05
N GLY A 405 1.06 8.13 20.54
CA GLY A 405 1.03 7.82 19.12
C GLY A 405 -0.06 6.81 18.80
N ARG A 406 -0.16 6.44 17.52
CA ARG A 406 -1.03 5.33 17.11
C ARG A 406 -0.28 4.04 17.34
N THR A 407 -0.79 3.23 18.27
CA THR A 407 -0.22 1.94 18.64
C THR A 407 -1.13 0.81 18.21
N VAL A 408 -0.57 -0.39 18.04
CA VAL A 408 -1.36 -1.58 17.73
C VAL A 408 -2.38 -1.81 18.84
N CYS A 409 -3.64 -2.05 18.46
CA CYS A 409 -4.69 -2.33 19.44
C CYS A 409 -4.35 -3.61 20.22
N PRO A 410 -4.29 -3.58 21.56
CA PRO A 410 -3.90 -4.75 22.34
C PRO A 410 -4.95 -5.88 22.28
N ASP A 411 -6.22 -5.52 22.09
CA ASP A 411 -7.33 -6.48 22.11
C ASP A 411 -7.43 -7.32 20.85
N CYS A 412 -7.34 -6.69 19.67
CA CYS A 412 -7.36 -7.39 18.39
C CYS A 412 -5.97 -7.65 17.80
N ARG A 413 -4.89 -7.20 18.46
CA ARG A 413 -3.51 -7.28 17.97
C ARG A 413 -3.34 -6.72 16.55
N GLY A 414 -4.11 -5.68 16.22
CA GLY A 414 -4.09 -5.04 14.91
C GLY A 414 -4.94 -5.72 13.82
N THR A 415 -5.63 -6.83 14.12
CA THR A 415 -6.47 -7.56 13.14
C THR A 415 -7.84 -6.92 12.90
N ARG A 416 -8.21 -5.92 13.71
CA ARG A 416 -9.41 -5.07 13.57
C ARG A 416 -10.74 -5.74 13.90
N LEU A 417 -10.74 -7.06 14.11
CA LEU A 417 -11.92 -7.83 14.44
C LEU A 417 -12.13 -7.97 15.95
N ARG A 418 -13.37 -8.25 16.34
CA ARG A 418 -13.74 -8.68 17.70
C ARG A 418 -13.01 -9.95 18.14
N LYS A 419 -12.87 -10.15 19.46
CA LYS A 419 -12.00 -11.22 20.03
C LYS A 419 -12.52 -12.63 19.74
N ASP A 420 -13.82 -12.79 19.78
CA ASP A 420 -14.57 -14.02 19.48
C ASP A 420 -14.53 -14.41 18.00
N ALA A 421 -14.12 -13.52 17.09
CA ALA A 421 -13.80 -13.92 15.71
C ALA A 421 -12.62 -14.91 15.65
N GLN A 422 -11.76 -14.96 16.67
CA GLN A 422 -10.66 -15.93 16.77
C GLN A 422 -11.14 -17.36 17.09
N TYR A 423 -12.36 -17.50 17.57
CA TYR A 423 -12.94 -18.78 17.96
C TYR A 423 -13.44 -19.55 16.74
N VAL A 424 -13.72 -18.86 15.63
CA VAL A 424 -14.12 -19.48 14.37
C VAL A 424 -12.91 -19.89 13.57
N LYS A 425 -12.78 -21.19 13.30
CA LYS A 425 -11.60 -21.78 12.66
C LYS A 425 -11.97 -22.66 11.46
N ILE A 426 -11.07 -22.68 10.48
CA ILE A 426 -11.02 -23.66 9.39
C ILE A 426 -9.65 -24.33 9.48
N ASP A 427 -9.62 -25.66 9.56
CA ASP A 427 -8.39 -26.45 9.69
C ASP A 427 -7.41 -25.92 10.77
N GLY A 428 -7.98 -25.57 11.94
CA GLY A 428 -7.23 -25.06 13.10
C GLY A 428 -6.81 -23.59 13.05
N ARG A 429 -7.06 -22.85 11.95
CA ARG A 429 -6.69 -21.43 11.80
C ARG A 429 -7.91 -20.52 11.78
N SER A 430 -7.84 -19.39 12.50
CA SER A 430 -8.86 -18.34 12.43
C SER A 430 -8.58 -17.34 11.31
N ILE A 431 -9.59 -16.56 10.91
CA ILE A 431 -9.40 -15.49 9.91
C ILE A 431 -8.33 -14.47 10.36
N THR A 432 -8.27 -14.18 11.66
CA THR A 432 -7.30 -13.26 12.25
C THR A 432 -5.87 -13.80 12.18
N ASP A 433 -5.68 -15.12 12.21
CA ASP A 433 -4.36 -15.73 12.05
C ASP A 433 -3.90 -15.60 10.59
N LEU A 434 -4.79 -15.93 9.65
CA LEU A 434 -4.48 -15.98 8.22
C LEU A 434 -4.12 -14.60 7.65
N VAL A 435 -4.79 -13.53 8.08
CA VAL A 435 -4.49 -12.17 7.58
C VAL A 435 -3.14 -11.62 8.07
N LEU A 436 -2.56 -12.23 9.10
CA LEU A 436 -1.23 -11.87 9.63
C LEU A 436 -0.11 -12.69 9.00
N LEU A 437 -0.41 -13.79 8.31
CA LEU A 437 0.58 -14.58 7.57
C LEU A 437 1.06 -13.82 6.32
N PRO A 438 2.31 -14.06 5.88
CA PRO A 438 2.74 -13.71 4.53
C PRO A 438 1.83 -14.37 3.49
N ILE A 439 1.58 -13.68 2.38
CA ILE A 439 0.72 -14.17 1.28
C ILE A 439 1.17 -15.53 0.76
N SER A 440 2.48 -15.76 0.67
CA SER A 440 3.06 -17.05 0.25
C SER A 440 2.68 -18.21 1.20
N GLU A 441 2.71 -17.97 2.51
CA GLU A 441 2.28 -18.95 3.52
C GLU A 441 0.76 -19.14 3.52
N ALA A 442 0.00 -18.06 3.37
CA ALA A 442 -1.47 -18.13 3.25
C ALA A 442 -1.90 -18.90 1.98
N LEU A 443 -1.19 -18.72 0.86
CA LEU A 443 -1.41 -19.47 -0.38
C LEU A 443 -1.19 -20.97 -0.15
N ALA A 444 -0.07 -21.34 0.48
CA ALA A 444 0.23 -22.73 0.80
C ALA A 444 -0.81 -23.36 1.73
N PHE A 445 -1.36 -22.59 2.67
CA PHE A 445 -2.46 -23.05 3.53
C PHE A 445 -3.71 -23.39 2.71
N PHE A 446 -4.16 -22.52 1.81
CA PHE A 446 -5.37 -22.77 1.01
C PHE A 446 -5.21 -23.88 -0.02
N GLN A 447 -4.00 -24.06 -0.58
CA GLN A 447 -3.71 -25.15 -1.52
C GLN A 447 -3.75 -26.53 -0.87
N ASN A 448 -3.38 -26.62 0.42
CA ASN A 448 -3.32 -27.88 1.17
C ASN A 448 -4.50 -28.07 2.13
N LEU A 449 -5.56 -27.26 1.98
CA LEU A 449 -6.68 -27.24 2.90
C LEU A 449 -7.51 -28.53 2.81
N ASN A 450 -7.66 -29.22 3.94
CA ASN A 450 -8.47 -30.42 4.04
C ASN A 450 -9.87 -30.08 4.57
N LEU A 451 -10.89 -30.32 3.75
CA LEU A 451 -12.29 -30.10 4.09
C LEU A 451 -13.08 -31.41 3.97
N SER A 452 -14.21 -31.49 4.69
CA SER A 452 -15.18 -32.56 4.47
C SER A 452 -15.78 -32.48 3.06
N GLU A 453 -16.35 -33.57 2.56
CA GLU A 453 -16.95 -33.59 1.21
C GLU A 453 -18.06 -32.54 1.05
N HIS A 454 -18.88 -32.35 2.09
CA HIS A 454 -19.91 -31.32 2.14
C HIS A 454 -19.32 -29.90 2.15
N ASP A 455 -18.35 -29.64 3.04
CA ASP A 455 -17.71 -28.32 3.15
C ASP A 455 -16.98 -27.96 1.85
N ARG A 456 -16.35 -28.94 1.20
CA ARG A 456 -15.66 -28.78 -0.08
C ARG A 456 -16.63 -28.36 -1.18
N ALA A 457 -17.79 -29.01 -1.30
CA ALA A 457 -18.80 -28.66 -2.30
C ALA A 457 -19.28 -27.20 -2.18
N VAL A 458 -19.36 -26.67 -0.96
CA VAL A 458 -19.73 -25.26 -0.70
C VAL A 458 -18.55 -24.31 -0.96
N ALA A 459 -17.33 -24.73 -0.59
CA ALA A 459 -16.14 -23.89 -0.60
C ALA A 459 -15.38 -23.85 -1.94
N ASP A 460 -15.53 -24.83 -2.82
CA ASP A 460 -14.67 -25.02 -4.01
C ASP A 460 -14.53 -23.76 -4.87
N ARG A 461 -15.63 -23.08 -5.17
CA ARG A 461 -15.60 -21.82 -5.94
C ARG A 461 -14.90 -20.70 -5.20
N LEU A 462 -15.12 -20.58 -3.89
CA LEU A 462 -14.46 -19.57 -3.05
C LEU A 462 -12.96 -19.84 -2.93
N LEU A 463 -12.58 -21.11 -2.73
CA LEU A 463 -11.18 -21.54 -2.63
C LEU A 463 -10.44 -21.31 -3.94
N ALA A 464 -11.07 -21.57 -5.09
CA ALA A 464 -10.48 -21.27 -6.40
C ALA A 464 -10.18 -19.76 -6.53
N GLU A 465 -11.13 -18.89 -6.19
CA GLU A 465 -10.93 -17.43 -6.23
C GLU A 465 -9.85 -16.95 -5.26
N ILE A 466 -9.86 -17.42 -4.01
CA ILE A 466 -8.85 -17.07 -3.01
C ILE A 466 -7.45 -17.50 -3.47
N THR A 467 -7.32 -18.76 -3.90
CA THR A 467 -6.03 -19.33 -4.33
C THR A 467 -5.50 -18.63 -5.58
N ASN A 468 -6.37 -18.34 -6.56
CA ASN A 468 -5.97 -17.63 -7.77
C ASN A 468 -5.47 -16.22 -7.45
N ARG A 469 -6.19 -15.47 -6.62
CA ARG A 469 -5.82 -14.08 -6.25
C ARG A 469 -4.56 -14.01 -5.40
N LEU A 470 -4.41 -14.90 -4.42
CA LEU A 470 -3.16 -15.04 -3.68
C LEU A 470 -2.00 -15.44 -4.61
N GLY A 471 -2.24 -16.35 -5.54
CA GLY A 471 -1.26 -16.76 -6.54
C GLY A 471 -0.88 -15.66 -7.53
N TYR A 472 -1.79 -14.73 -7.86
CA TYR A 472 -1.44 -13.54 -8.65
C TYR A 472 -0.54 -12.60 -7.86
N LEU A 473 -0.86 -12.33 -6.59
CA LEU A 473 -0.03 -11.50 -5.71
C LEU A 473 1.38 -12.08 -5.51
N ASP A 474 1.48 -13.40 -5.35
CA ASP A 474 2.78 -14.08 -5.22
C ASP A 474 3.60 -13.98 -6.52
N ARG A 475 2.96 -14.19 -7.68
CA ARG A 475 3.58 -14.06 -9.02
C ARG A 475 4.09 -12.65 -9.35
N VAL A 476 3.45 -11.60 -8.84
CA VAL A 476 3.94 -10.21 -8.97
C VAL A 476 4.95 -9.84 -7.88
N GLY A 477 5.50 -10.83 -7.15
CA GLY A 477 6.56 -10.62 -6.16
C GLY A 477 6.09 -10.00 -4.84
N LEU A 478 4.79 -10.08 -4.51
CA LEU A 478 4.23 -9.54 -3.27
C LEU A 478 3.98 -10.61 -2.18
N GLY A 479 4.52 -11.81 -2.35
CA GLY A 479 4.34 -12.95 -1.43
C GLY A 479 4.80 -12.70 0.01
N TYR A 480 5.63 -11.68 0.24
CA TYR A 480 6.13 -11.27 1.57
C TYR A 480 5.16 -10.37 2.35
N LEU A 481 4.18 -9.75 1.69
CA LEU A 481 3.20 -8.89 2.34
C LEU A 481 2.16 -9.73 3.08
N THR A 482 1.49 -9.12 4.05
CA THR A 482 0.35 -9.72 4.77
C THR A 482 -0.94 -9.07 4.30
N LEU A 483 -2.07 -9.80 4.36
CA LEU A 483 -3.38 -9.25 3.96
C LEU A 483 -3.85 -8.12 4.90
N ASN A 484 -3.34 -8.06 6.13
CA ASN A 484 -3.64 -7.00 7.10
C ASN A 484 -2.76 -5.73 6.94
N ARG A 485 -1.77 -5.76 6.03
CA ARG A 485 -0.91 -4.59 5.74
C ARG A 485 -1.77 -3.42 5.27
N LEU A 486 -1.56 -2.24 5.84
CA LEU A 486 -2.30 -1.03 5.50
C LEU A 486 -1.96 -0.53 4.09
N SER A 487 -2.98 -0.21 3.28
CA SER A 487 -2.77 0.22 1.89
C SER A 487 -1.95 1.51 1.77
N ASN A 488 -2.03 2.41 2.76
CA ASN A 488 -1.27 3.68 2.76
C ASN A 488 0.21 3.53 3.15
N THR A 489 0.63 2.34 3.58
CA THR A 489 2.03 2.04 3.94
C THR A 489 2.79 1.32 2.82
N LEU A 490 2.13 1.12 1.69
CA LEU A 490 2.70 0.53 0.48
C LEU A 490 3.48 1.59 -0.30
N SER A 491 4.55 1.15 -0.94
CA SER A 491 5.24 1.92 -1.98
C SER A 491 4.37 2.07 -3.23
N GLY A 492 4.76 2.98 -4.13
CA GLY A 492 4.10 3.15 -5.43
C GLY A 492 4.10 1.86 -6.25
N GLY A 493 5.27 1.21 -6.37
CA GLY A 493 5.40 -0.07 -7.06
C GLY A 493 4.60 -1.21 -6.43
N GLU A 494 4.57 -1.33 -5.09
CA GLU A 494 3.70 -2.32 -4.42
C GLU A 494 2.21 -2.07 -4.71
N SER A 495 1.77 -0.80 -4.65
CA SER A 495 0.39 -0.43 -4.94
C SER A 495 0.02 -0.74 -6.40
N GLN A 496 0.93 -0.46 -7.33
CA GLN A 496 0.75 -0.76 -8.75
C GLN A 496 0.63 -2.26 -9.01
N ARG A 497 1.50 -3.07 -8.41
CA ARG A 497 1.49 -4.53 -8.54
C ARG A 497 0.25 -5.17 -7.90
N ILE A 498 -0.26 -4.60 -6.80
CA ILE A 498 -1.56 -4.99 -6.24
C ILE A 498 -2.68 -4.71 -7.25
N SER A 499 -2.73 -3.51 -7.83
CA SER A 499 -3.74 -3.16 -8.85
C SER A 499 -3.68 -4.07 -10.07
N LEU A 500 -2.47 -4.46 -10.50
CA LEU A 500 -2.26 -5.43 -11.57
C LEU A 500 -2.79 -6.83 -11.19
N ALA A 501 -2.46 -7.32 -9.99
CA ALA A 501 -2.95 -8.61 -9.50
C ALA A 501 -4.49 -8.62 -9.37
N THR A 502 -5.09 -7.54 -8.86
CA THR A 502 -6.55 -7.37 -8.79
C THR A 502 -7.17 -7.40 -10.19
N SER A 503 -6.53 -6.76 -11.17
CA SER A 503 -6.99 -6.74 -12.56
C SER A 503 -6.97 -8.10 -13.24
N LEU A 504 -6.00 -8.97 -12.90
CA LEU A 504 -6.01 -10.37 -13.37
C LEU A 504 -7.14 -11.19 -12.73
N GLY A 505 -7.53 -10.83 -11.50
CA GLY A 505 -8.61 -11.49 -10.77
C GLY A 505 -10.02 -11.11 -11.24
N SER A 506 -10.19 -10.05 -12.06
CA SER A 506 -11.50 -9.56 -12.49
C SER A 506 -12.04 -10.19 -13.78
N ALA A 507 -11.28 -11.09 -14.40
CA ALA A 507 -11.67 -11.87 -15.59
C ALA A 507 -12.24 -11.03 -16.77
N LEU A 508 -11.76 -9.80 -16.93
CA LEU A 508 -12.18 -8.93 -18.04
C LEU A 508 -11.56 -9.38 -19.37
N VAL A 509 -12.34 -9.30 -20.45
CA VAL A 509 -11.95 -9.63 -21.83
C VAL A 509 -12.35 -8.47 -22.75
N GLY A 510 -11.49 -8.14 -23.71
CA GLY A 510 -11.75 -7.07 -24.67
C GLY A 510 -11.52 -5.66 -24.11
N SER A 511 -10.86 -5.54 -22.96
CA SER A 511 -10.45 -4.26 -22.37
C SER A 511 -9.06 -3.84 -22.85
N MET A 512 -8.78 -2.54 -22.73
CA MET A 512 -7.44 -1.98 -22.93
C MET A 512 -6.83 -1.63 -21.58
N TYR A 513 -5.69 -2.22 -21.26
CA TYR A 513 -4.92 -1.89 -20.06
C TYR A 513 -3.78 -0.97 -20.44
N VAL A 514 -3.71 0.19 -19.79
CA VAL A 514 -2.64 1.18 -19.99
C VAL A 514 -1.82 1.25 -18.70
N LEU A 515 -0.54 0.88 -18.76
CA LEU A 515 0.33 0.81 -17.58
C LEU A 515 1.49 1.80 -17.68
N ASP A 516 1.79 2.45 -16.56
CA ASP A 516 2.86 3.46 -16.46
C ASP A 516 4.08 2.82 -15.79
N GLU A 517 5.09 2.45 -16.59
CA GLU A 517 6.40 1.97 -16.12
C GLU A 517 6.31 0.93 -14.97
N PRO A 518 5.63 -0.21 -15.21
CA PRO A 518 5.38 -1.21 -14.16
C PRO A 518 6.64 -1.91 -13.65
N SER A 519 7.79 -1.75 -14.32
CA SER A 519 9.09 -2.26 -13.88
C SER A 519 9.78 -1.39 -12.83
N ILE A 520 9.25 -0.20 -12.50
CA ILE A 520 9.87 0.69 -11.50
C ILE A 520 10.09 -0.01 -10.15
N GLY A 521 11.30 0.16 -9.61
CA GLY A 521 11.71 -0.42 -8.34
C GLY A 521 11.73 -1.95 -8.33
N LEU A 522 11.73 -2.58 -9.51
CA LEU A 522 11.93 -4.01 -9.67
C LEU A 522 13.38 -4.31 -10.03
N HIS A 523 13.92 -5.35 -9.40
CA HIS A 523 15.15 -5.95 -9.88
C HIS A 523 14.90 -6.65 -11.23
N PRO A 524 15.87 -6.70 -12.17
CA PRO A 524 15.67 -7.32 -13.49
C PRO A 524 15.11 -8.76 -13.45
N LYS A 525 15.50 -9.55 -12.44
CA LYS A 525 14.90 -10.86 -12.14
C LYS A 525 13.37 -10.82 -11.97
N ASP A 526 12.87 -9.84 -11.23
CA ASP A 526 11.45 -9.70 -10.91
C ASP A 526 10.68 -9.10 -12.11
N ALA A 527 11.36 -8.32 -12.96
CA ALA A 527 10.79 -7.80 -14.21
C ALA A 527 10.41 -8.94 -15.19
N GLU A 528 11.19 -10.03 -15.26
CA GLU A 528 10.84 -11.21 -16.07
C GLU A 528 9.51 -11.85 -15.62
N GLN A 529 9.26 -11.89 -14.31
CA GLN A 529 7.99 -12.40 -13.77
C GLN A 529 6.81 -11.51 -14.15
N LEU A 530 7.00 -10.19 -14.06
CA LEU A 530 6.02 -9.19 -14.47
C LEU A 530 5.67 -9.32 -15.96
N ILE A 531 6.65 -9.54 -16.84
CA ILE A 531 6.41 -9.79 -18.27
C ILE A 531 5.47 -11.00 -18.45
N GLY A 532 5.70 -12.09 -17.72
CA GLY A 532 4.83 -13.28 -17.74
C GLY A 532 3.39 -12.97 -17.31
N VAL A 533 3.22 -12.07 -16.34
CA VAL A 533 1.91 -11.59 -15.89
C VAL A 533 1.21 -10.73 -16.96
N LEU A 534 1.92 -9.80 -17.58
CA LEU A 534 1.38 -8.95 -18.66
C LEU A 534 0.99 -9.78 -19.89
N ARG A 535 1.79 -10.80 -20.22
CA ARG A 535 1.45 -11.79 -21.26
C ARG A 535 0.21 -12.59 -20.92
N SER A 536 0.02 -12.98 -19.66
CA SER A 536 -1.21 -13.65 -19.22
C SER A 536 -2.44 -12.76 -19.41
N LEU A 537 -2.34 -11.47 -19.06
CA LEU A 537 -3.41 -10.49 -19.25
C LEU A 537 -3.77 -10.30 -20.73
N GLN A 538 -2.75 -10.27 -21.60
CA GLN A 538 -2.92 -10.19 -23.04
C GLN A 538 -3.57 -11.46 -23.62
N GLN A 539 -3.16 -12.65 -23.17
CA GLN A 539 -3.70 -13.94 -23.63
C GLN A 539 -5.19 -14.14 -23.27
N LEU A 540 -5.70 -13.46 -22.24
CA LEU A 540 -7.14 -13.43 -21.94
C LEU A 540 -7.97 -12.70 -23.02
N GLY A 541 -7.33 -12.06 -23.99
CA GLY A 541 -8.00 -11.30 -25.06
C GLY A 541 -8.09 -9.81 -24.75
N ASN A 542 -7.12 -9.27 -24.01
CA ASN A 542 -7.00 -7.84 -23.73
C ASN A 542 -5.86 -7.21 -24.52
N THR A 543 -5.95 -5.91 -24.77
CA THR A 543 -4.84 -5.13 -25.34
C THR A 543 -4.06 -4.51 -24.19
N VAL A 544 -2.75 -4.75 -24.13
CA VAL A 544 -1.89 -4.27 -23.04
C VAL A 544 -0.93 -3.25 -23.62
N VAL A 545 -1.08 -1.99 -23.22
CA VAL A 545 -0.23 -0.87 -23.64
C VAL A 545 0.61 -0.44 -22.44
N VAL A 546 1.93 -0.52 -22.56
CA VAL A 546 2.85 -0.20 -21.46
C VAL A 546 3.77 0.93 -21.88
N VAL A 547 3.89 1.95 -21.05
CA VAL A 547 4.94 2.97 -21.20
C VAL A 547 6.17 2.47 -20.46
N GLU A 548 7.29 2.24 -21.16
CA GLU A 548 8.49 1.63 -20.56
C GLU A 548 9.82 2.02 -21.20
N HIS A 549 10.88 1.78 -20.42
CA HIS A 549 12.28 1.94 -20.80
C HIS A 549 13.10 0.68 -20.56
N GLU A 550 12.53 -0.36 -19.95
CA GLU A 550 13.23 -1.61 -19.65
C GLU A 550 13.43 -2.48 -20.92
N GLU A 551 14.65 -2.98 -21.08
CA GLU A 551 15.13 -3.70 -22.28
C GLU A 551 14.35 -4.99 -22.54
N LYS A 552 14.19 -5.85 -21.52
CA LYS A 552 13.48 -7.13 -21.68
C LYS A 552 12.00 -6.96 -21.95
N MET A 553 11.38 -5.90 -21.44
CA MET A 553 9.98 -5.62 -21.68
C MET A 553 9.75 -5.19 -23.13
N MET A 554 10.66 -4.38 -23.69
CA MET A 554 10.67 -4.06 -25.12
C MET A 554 10.92 -5.30 -25.98
N GLU A 555 11.88 -6.15 -25.61
CA GLU A 555 12.15 -7.42 -26.30
C GLU A 555 10.91 -8.33 -26.32
N ALA A 556 10.19 -8.38 -25.20
CA ALA A 556 9.00 -9.18 -25.04
C ALA A 556 7.74 -8.57 -25.68
N ALA A 557 7.78 -7.37 -26.27
CA ALA A 557 6.60 -6.73 -26.86
C ALA A 557 6.26 -7.29 -28.26
N ASP A 558 4.98 -7.32 -28.60
CA ASP A 558 4.53 -7.64 -29.96
C ASP A 558 4.71 -6.45 -30.92
N GLN A 559 4.65 -5.22 -30.38
CA GLN A 559 4.90 -3.97 -31.10
C GLN A 559 5.53 -2.94 -30.17
N ILE A 560 6.50 -2.19 -30.69
CA ILE A 560 7.14 -1.06 -30.03
C ILE A 560 6.82 0.21 -30.79
N ILE A 561 6.54 1.27 -30.04
CA ILE A 561 6.31 2.63 -30.53
C ILE A 561 7.33 3.53 -29.86
N ASP A 562 8.19 4.18 -30.65
CA ASP A 562 9.18 5.13 -30.16
C ASP A 562 8.73 6.57 -30.48
N ILE A 563 8.64 7.41 -29.45
CA ILE A 563 8.24 8.81 -29.55
C ILE A 563 9.44 9.72 -29.27
N GLY A 564 9.70 10.68 -30.15
CA GLY A 564 10.88 11.55 -30.04
C GLY A 564 11.04 12.53 -31.22
N PRO A 565 12.28 12.91 -31.60
CA PRO A 565 13.56 12.42 -31.06
C PRO A 565 13.95 13.08 -29.73
N GLU A 566 13.48 14.29 -29.46
CA GLU A 566 13.82 15.07 -28.24
C GLU A 566 12.65 15.11 -27.23
N ALA A 567 12.83 15.79 -26.11
CA ALA A 567 11.78 16.04 -25.13
C ALA A 567 11.05 17.38 -25.38
N GLY A 568 9.87 17.58 -24.77
CA GLY A 568 9.18 18.88 -24.77
C GLY A 568 8.79 19.34 -26.18
N SER A 569 9.15 20.58 -26.53
CA SER A 569 8.87 21.18 -27.84
C SER A 569 9.60 20.47 -28.99
N GLY A 570 10.72 19.79 -28.72
CA GLY A 570 11.46 18.97 -29.68
C GLY A 570 10.86 17.58 -29.92
N GLY A 571 10.03 17.09 -28.99
CA GLY A 571 9.42 15.76 -29.05
C GLY A 571 8.12 15.68 -29.85
N GLY A 572 7.31 14.67 -29.51
CA GLY A 572 5.94 14.49 -29.98
C GLY A 572 5.79 13.90 -31.38
N ASN A 573 6.87 13.46 -32.02
CA ASN A 573 6.81 12.78 -33.31
C ASN A 573 6.89 11.26 -33.11
N LEU A 574 6.20 10.52 -33.98
CA LEU A 574 6.40 9.09 -34.11
C LEU A 574 7.72 8.84 -34.84
N MET A 575 8.70 8.26 -34.14
CA MET A 575 10.02 7.98 -34.70
C MET A 575 10.08 6.57 -35.28
N PHE A 576 9.47 5.61 -34.59
CA PHE A 576 9.47 4.21 -35.00
C PHE A 576 8.17 3.52 -34.57
N GLN A 577 7.69 2.59 -35.40
CA GLN A 577 6.63 1.66 -35.06
C GLN A 577 6.92 0.30 -35.72
N GLY A 578 7.09 -0.75 -34.93
CA GLY A 578 7.46 -2.07 -35.45
C GLY A 578 7.79 -3.07 -34.37
N THR A 579 8.57 -4.09 -34.70
CA THR A 579 9.02 -5.15 -33.79
C THR A 579 10.39 -4.84 -33.19
N TYR A 580 10.77 -5.52 -32.11
CA TYR A 580 12.08 -5.35 -31.47
C TYR A 580 13.27 -5.57 -32.43
N PRO A 581 13.31 -6.62 -33.27
CA PRO A 581 14.41 -6.80 -34.23
C PRO A 581 14.51 -5.66 -35.26
N GLU A 582 13.37 -5.08 -35.66
CA GLU A 582 13.34 -3.93 -36.58
C GLU A 582 13.87 -2.66 -35.89
N LEU A 583 13.56 -2.45 -34.61
CA LEU A 583 14.08 -1.33 -33.83
C LEU A 583 15.61 -1.38 -33.67
N LEU A 584 16.18 -2.58 -33.48
CA LEU A 584 17.64 -2.75 -33.40
C LEU A 584 18.35 -2.42 -34.71
N ALA A 585 17.68 -2.62 -35.85
CA ALA A 585 18.21 -2.27 -37.17
C ALA A 585 18.10 -0.76 -37.45
N ASP A 586 17.12 -0.09 -36.83
CA ASP A 586 16.91 1.35 -36.98
C ASP A 586 17.93 2.17 -36.18
N THR A 587 18.61 3.09 -36.86
CA THR A 587 19.59 3.98 -36.26
C THR A 587 19.10 5.41 -36.08
N ALA A 588 17.86 5.70 -36.48
CA ALA A 588 17.31 7.04 -36.39
C ALA A 588 16.88 7.40 -34.96
N THR A 589 16.58 6.41 -34.11
CA THR A 589 16.09 6.66 -32.76
C THR A 589 17.17 6.44 -31.70
N TYR A 590 17.14 7.24 -30.63
CA TYR A 590 18.03 7.04 -29.49
C TYR A 590 17.84 5.64 -28.89
N THR A 591 16.60 5.19 -28.76
CA THR A 591 16.28 3.86 -28.20
C THR A 591 16.96 2.75 -29.01
N GLY A 592 16.81 2.76 -30.34
CA GLY A 592 17.47 1.78 -31.22
C GLY A 592 18.99 1.84 -31.14
N GLN A 593 19.57 3.04 -31.01
CA GLN A 593 21.03 3.21 -30.84
C GLN A 593 21.55 2.65 -29.52
N TYR A 594 20.84 2.82 -28.40
CA TYR A 594 21.22 2.24 -27.10
C TYR A 594 21.04 0.73 -27.07
N LEU A 595 19.91 0.22 -27.58
CA LEU A 595 19.62 -1.22 -27.60
C LEU A 595 20.55 -2.00 -28.55
N SER A 596 20.96 -1.39 -29.68
CA SER A 596 21.93 -1.99 -30.60
C SER A 596 23.40 -1.86 -30.15
N GLY A 597 23.66 -1.15 -29.04
CA GLY A 597 25.01 -0.90 -28.52
C GLY A 597 25.81 0.15 -29.30
N LYS A 598 25.19 0.91 -30.22
CA LYS A 598 25.85 2.03 -30.93
C LYS A 598 26.09 3.22 -30.02
N MET A 599 25.21 3.42 -29.05
CA MET A 599 25.40 4.31 -27.90
C MET A 599 25.38 3.49 -26.63
N GLU A 600 26.15 3.91 -25.63
CA GLU A 600 26.14 3.27 -24.31
C GLU A 600 26.48 4.28 -23.22
N VAL A 601 26.01 4.00 -22.01
CA VAL A 601 26.53 4.66 -20.81
C VAL A 601 27.90 4.05 -20.52
N ALA A 602 28.97 4.82 -20.75
CA ALA A 602 30.33 4.33 -20.61
C ALA A 602 30.68 3.96 -19.16
N VAL A 603 31.34 2.82 -18.98
CA VAL A 603 31.89 2.41 -17.68
C VAL A 603 33.09 3.30 -17.34
N PRO A 604 33.20 3.86 -16.12
CA PRO A 604 34.35 4.67 -15.72
C PRO A 604 35.66 3.88 -15.82
N THR A 605 36.65 4.43 -16.52
CA THR A 605 37.97 3.79 -16.70
C THR A 605 38.77 3.69 -15.41
N VAL A 606 38.56 4.63 -14.48
CA VAL A 606 39.19 4.66 -13.16
C VAL A 606 38.12 4.99 -12.13
N ARG A 607 37.98 4.13 -11.11
CA ARG A 607 37.09 4.37 -9.96
C ARG A 607 37.78 5.25 -8.92
N ARG A 608 37.01 6.10 -8.23
CA ARG A 608 37.54 7.07 -7.28
C ARG A 608 38.09 6.38 -6.03
N PRO A 609 39.32 6.70 -5.58
CA PRO A 609 39.84 6.17 -4.33
C PRO A 609 39.20 6.88 -3.13
N TRP A 610 38.97 6.13 -2.05
CA TRP A 610 38.43 6.65 -0.80
C TRP A 610 39.32 6.28 0.40
N ARG A 611 39.23 7.06 1.47
CA ARG A 611 40.00 6.85 2.72
C ARG A 611 39.14 6.78 3.98
N ASN A 612 37.97 7.41 3.94
CA ASN A 612 37.05 7.50 5.06
C ASN A 612 35.75 6.78 4.67
N ALA A 613 35.10 6.17 5.65
CA ALA A 613 33.84 5.48 5.47
C ALA A 613 32.98 5.62 6.72
N LEU A 614 31.66 5.54 6.54
CA LEU A 614 30.72 5.28 7.60
C LEU A 614 30.65 3.78 7.82
N GLU A 615 30.74 3.33 9.06
CA GLU A 615 30.59 1.91 9.39
C GLU A 615 29.31 1.72 10.19
N LEU A 616 28.33 1.06 9.59
CA LEU A 616 27.09 0.68 10.23
C LEU A 616 27.20 -0.79 10.63
N THR A 617 27.00 -1.09 11.91
CA THR A 617 27.13 -2.45 12.45
C THR A 617 25.82 -2.96 13.02
N GLY A 618 25.56 -4.24 12.77
CA GLY A 618 24.46 -5.02 13.35
C GLY A 618 23.05 -4.49 13.09
N ALA A 619 22.76 -4.07 11.88
CA ALA A 619 21.41 -3.67 11.44
C ALA A 619 20.43 -4.86 11.50
N ARG A 620 19.34 -4.71 12.25
CA ARG A 620 18.35 -5.76 12.60
C ARG A 620 16.88 -5.31 12.45
N GLU A 621 16.64 -4.17 11.80
CA GLU A 621 15.28 -3.68 11.57
C GLU A 621 14.54 -4.48 10.47
N ASN A 622 13.23 -4.70 10.63
CA ASN A 622 12.39 -5.50 9.74
C ASN A 622 12.99 -6.89 9.44
N ASN A 623 13.36 -7.14 8.18
CA ASN A 623 13.91 -8.41 7.73
C ASN A 623 15.45 -8.47 7.76
N LEU A 624 16.15 -7.39 8.12
CA LEU A 624 17.62 -7.37 8.15
C LEU A 624 18.17 -8.35 9.20
N LYS A 625 19.17 -9.14 8.80
CA LYS A 625 19.75 -10.24 9.59
C LYS A 625 21.14 -9.88 10.11
N ASN A 626 21.19 -8.91 11.03
CA ASN A 626 22.45 -8.46 11.66
C ASN A 626 23.50 -7.95 10.67
N VAL A 627 23.05 -7.12 9.72
CA VAL A 627 23.87 -6.64 8.60
C VAL A 627 24.87 -5.58 9.07
N SER A 628 26.14 -5.73 8.70
CA SER A 628 27.16 -4.71 8.93
C SER A 628 27.78 -4.31 7.61
N VAL A 629 27.84 -3.01 7.32
CA VAL A 629 28.27 -2.46 6.02
C VAL A 629 29.20 -1.28 6.20
N LYS A 630 30.14 -1.11 5.25
CA LYS A 630 30.92 0.12 5.13
C LYS A 630 30.44 0.93 3.94
N ILE A 631 30.27 2.23 4.17
CA ILE A 631 29.82 3.20 3.17
C ILE A 631 30.94 4.22 2.97
N PRO A 632 31.74 4.08 1.91
CA PRO A 632 32.78 5.04 1.56
C PRO A 632 32.28 6.47 1.40
N LEU A 633 33.10 7.44 1.82
CA LEU A 633 32.84 8.87 1.69
C LEU A 633 33.70 9.51 0.60
N GLY A 634 33.18 10.55 -0.04
CA GLY A 634 33.80 11.28 -1.15
C GLY A 634 33.71 10.55 -2.50
N VAL A 635 32.83 9.56 -2.61
CA VAL A 635 32.64 8.72 -3.80
C VAL A 635 31.15 8.42 -4.00
N MET A 636 30.80 7.78 -5.12
CA MET A 636 29.46 7.31 -5.41
C MET A 636 29.27 5.86 -4.97
N THR A 637 28.46 5.63 -3.94
CA THR A 637 28.12 4.29 -3.43
C THR A 637 26.70 3.93 -3.84
N VAL A 638 26.49 2.72 -4.38
CA VAL A 638 25.16 2.22 -4.77
C VAL A 638 24.78 1.01 -3.91
N VAL A 639 23.59 1.05 -3.33
CA VAL A 639 22.96 -0.05 -2.59
C VAL A 639 21.97 -0.72 -3.51
N THR A 640 22.18 -2.01 -3.78
CA THR A 640 21.41 -2.79 -4.75
C THR A 640 20.98 -4.14 -4.18
N GLY A 641 20.27 -4.92 -4.97
CA GLY A 641 19.69 -6.21 -4.61
C GLY A 641 18.18 -6.30 -4.89
N VAL A 642 17.61 -7.49 -4.74
CA VAL A 642 16.21 -7.78 -5.13
C VAL A 642 15.16 -6.95 -4.35
N SER A 643 13.96 -6.82 -4.90
CA SER A 643 12.89 -6.04 -4.25
C SER A 643 12.48 -6.70 -2.93
N GLY A 644 12.33 -5.89 -1.87
CA GLY A 644 12.07 -6.40 -0.52
C GLY A 644 13.30 -6.99 0.22
N SER A 645 14.52 -6.92 -0.33
CA SER A 645 15.74 -7.45 0.34
C SER A 645 16.17 -6.68 1.59
N GLY A 646 15.64 -5.48 1.83
CA GLY A 646 15.95 -4.65 3.00
C GLY A 646 16.70 -3.34 2.70
N LYS A 647 16.96 -2.99 1.43
CA LYS A 647 17.67 -1.76 1.01
C LYS A 647 17.12 -0.48 1.66
N SER A 648 15.81 -0.22 1.46
CA SER A 648 15.16 0.96 2.02
C SER A 648 15.13 0.91 3.55
N THR A 649 15.06 -0.28 4.17
CA THR A 649 15.17 -0.41 5.63
C THR A 649 16.56 0.00 6.11
N LEU A 650 17.62 -0.50 5.46
CA LEU A 650 19.01 -0.18 5.82
C LEU A 650 19.28 1.33 5.72
N ILE A 651 18.81 1.97 4.67
CA ILE A 651 19.11 3.38 4.40
C ILE A 651 18.11 4.34 5.04
N ARG A 652 16.80 4.20 4.76
CA ARG A 652 15.76 5.14 5.22
C ARG A 652 15.41 4.97 6.70
N ARG A 653 15.40 3.74 7.23
CA ARG A 653 14.97 3.47 8.62
C ARG A 653 16.12 3.46 9.62
N ILE A 654 17.32 3.11 9.17
CA ILE A 654 18.50 3.01 10.04
C ILE A 654 19.47 4.15 9.76
N LEU A 655 20.14 4.15 8.60
CA LEU A 655 21.27 5.05 8.34
C LEU A 655 20.90 6.54 8.40
N ALA A 656 19.90 6.97 7.63
CA ALA A 656 19.55 8.39 7.55
C ALA A 656 19.06 8.97 8.90
N PRO A 657 18.12 8.33 9.63
CA PRO A 657 17.74 8.78 10.97
C PRO A 657 18.90 8.76 11.97
N ALA A 658 19.77 7.74 11.92
CA ALA A 658 20.93 7.65 12.80
C ALA A 658 21.93 8.79 12.57
N LEU A 659 22.18 9.15 11.30
CA LEU A 659 23.07 10.27 10.95
C LEU A 659 22.47 11.61 11.35
N MET A 660 21.19 11.87 11.03
CA MET A 660 20.52 13.13 11.40
C MET A 660 20.54 13.35 12.92
N LYS A 661 20.40 12.27 13.70
CA LYS A 661 20.47 12.30 15.16
C LYS A 661 21.87 12.63 15.68
N GLN A 662 22.92 12.01 15.13
CA GLN A 662 24.30 12.30 15.53
C GLN A 662 24.73 13.72 15.13
N LEU A 663 24.19 14.27 14.03
CA LEU A 663 24.48 15.62 13.53
C LEU A 663 23.64 16.73 14.19
N GLY A 664 22.75 16.40 15.14
CA GLY A 664 21.95 17.38 15.90
C GLY A 664 20.71 17.93 15.18
N GLY A 665 20.28 17.31 14.07
CA GLY A 665 19.20 17.77 13.18
C GLY A 665 17.75 17.60 13.68
N GLY A 666 17.53 17.14 14.92
CA GLY A 666 16.20 17.08 15.53
C GLY A 666 15.56 15.69 15.63
N ALA A 667 14.62 15.58 16.58
CA ALA A 667 13.96 14.34 17.05
C ALA A 667 12.78 13.90 16.15
N GLY A 668 13.02 13.72 14.85
CA GLY A 668 11.96 13.53 13.86
C GLY A 668 11.46 12.10 13.66
N GLU A 669 12.34 11.09 13.70
CA GLU A 669 11.98 9.70 13.41
C GLU A 669 12.73 8.73 14.35
N SER A 670 12.05 7.65 14.75
CA SER A 670 12.66 6.58 15.54
C SER A 670 13.74 5.89 14.69
N THR A 671 14.92 5.73 15.27
CA THR A 671 15.99 4.98 14.62
C THR A 671 15.65 3.50 14.67
N GLY A 672 15.74 2.80 13.53
CA GLY A 672 15.59 1.34 13.49
C GLY A 672 16.64 0.62 14.34
N LYS A 673 16.53 -0.70 14.46
CA LYS A 673 17.44 -1.52 15.27
C LYS A 673 18.81 -1.67 14.60
N PHE A 674 19.88 -1.19 15.26
CA PHE A 674 21.27 -1.43 14.90
C PHE A 674 22.18 -1.38 16.15
N ASP A 675 23.44 -1.82 16.02
CA ASP A 675 24.42 -1.80 17.11
C ASP A 675 25.09 -0.42 17.23
N ARG A 676 25.88 -0.03 16.22
CA ARG A 676 26.65 1.23 16.23
C ARG A 676 26.83 1.80 14.83
N LEU A 677 26.96 3.12 14.78
CA LEU A 677 27.34 3.90 13.60
C LEU A 677 28.62 4.68 13.90
N LEU A 678 29.68 4.40 13.15
CA LEU A 678 31.01 5.01 13.28
C LEU A 678 31.36 5.85 12.03
N GLY A 679 32.34 6.75 12.17
CA GLY A 679 32.88 7.52 11.04
C GLY A 679 32.17 8.84 10.72
N VAL A 680 31.22 9.29 11.55
CA VAL A 680 30.41 10.50 11.29
C VAL A 680 31.16 11.81 11.62
N ASN A 681 31.80 11.87 12.79
CA ASN A 681 32.40 13.10 13.32
C ASN A 681 33.50 13.67 12.42
N GLY A 682 33.33 14.92 11.96
CA GLY A 682 34.30 15.66 11.12
C GLY A 682 34.36 15.23 9.64
N GLN A 683 33.58 14.22 9.27
CA GLN A 683 33.54 13.65 7.92
C GLN A 683 32.27 14.02 7.15
N VAL A 684 31.14 14.19 7.85
CA VAL A 684 29.86 14.62 7.29
C VAL A 684 29.33 15.79 8.11
N THR A 685 28.93 16.88 7.44
CA THR A 685 28.35 18.07 8.09
C THR A 685 26.82 18.04 8.08
N HIS A 686 26.24 17.53 6.99
CA HIS A 686 24.80 17.46 6.78
C HIS A 686 24.43 16.21 5.97
N VAL A 687 23.22 15.69 6.18
CA VAL A 687 22.65 14.62 5.36
C VAL A 687 21.43 15.15 4.65
N GLU A 688 21.42 15.05 3.33
CA GLU A 688 20.29 15.43 2.50
C GLU A 688 19.65 14.18 1.90
N PHE A 689 18.39 13.92 2.26
CA PHE A 689 17.63 12.81 1.71
C PHE A 689 16.76 13.29 0.55
N VAL A 690 17.15 12.97 -0.68
CA VAL A 690 16.48 13.41 -1.90
C VAL A 690 15.49 12.33 -2.34
N ASP A 691 14.26 12.43 -1.81
CA ASP A 691 13.18 11.50 -2.11
C ASP A 691 12.35 11.89 -3.35
N GLN A 692 11.52 10.94 -3.80
CA GLN A 692 10.53 11.12 -4.87
C GLN A 692 9.24 11.82 -4.41
N ASN A 693 9.16 12.27 -3.14
CA ASN A 693 7.97 12.95 -2.66
C ASN A 693 7.79 14.28 -3.44
N PRO A 694 6.54 14.68 -3.74
CA PRO A 694 6.26 15.91 -4.45
C PRO A 694 6.96 17.10 -3.78
N ILE A 695 7.58 17.96 -4.59
CA ILE A 695 8.32 19.15 -4.13
C ILE A 695 7.45 20.04 -3.23
N GLY A 696 6.15 20.09 -3.52
CA GLY A 696 5.14 20.68 -2.66
C GLY A 696 3.80 20.00 -2.88
N LYS A 697 2.98 19.92 -1.83
CA LYS A 697 1.62 19.36 -1.90
C LYS A 697 0.61 20.33 -2.54
N SER A 698 0.98 21.61 -2.59
CA SER A 698 0.15 22.66 -3.18
C SER A 698 0.53 22.84 -4.65
N SER A 699 -0.48 23.02 -5.48
CA SER A 699 -0.37 23.41 -6.89
C SER A 699 0.30 24.77 -7.11
N ARG A 700 0.60 25.48 -6.02
CA ARG A 700 1.37 26.73 -5.97
C ARG A 700 2.88 26.56 -6.03
N SER A 701 3.37 25.37 -5.71
CA SER A 701 4.79 25.02 -5.84
C SER A 701 5.09 24.73 -7.31
N ASN A 702 6.21 25.23 -7.83
CA ASN A 702 6.65 24.99 -9.20
C ASN A 702 8.18 25.02 -9.30
N PRO A 703 8.78 24.50 -10.40
CA PRO A 703 10.23 24.43 -10.56
C PRO A 703 10.93 25.77 -10.37
N VAL A 704 10.40 26.85 -10.96
CA VAL A 704 11.01 28.18 -10.94
C VAL A 704 11.06 28.83 -9.55
N THR A 705 10.06 28.53 -8.70
CA THR A 705 10.05 28.97 -7.29
C THR A 705 11.07 28.17 -6.48
N TYR A 706 11.24 26.88 -6.77
CA TYR A 706 12.15 26.02 -6.01
C TYR A 706 13.63 26.39 -6.21
N VAL A 707 14.05 26.64 -7.46
CA VAL A 707 15.41 27.15 -7.76
C VAL A 707 15.57 28.65 -7.47
N LYS A 708 14.54 29.29 -6.87
CA LYS A 708 14.50 30.72 -6.53
C LYS A 708 14.74 31.65 -7.72
N ALA A 709 14.52 31.20 -8.95
CA ALA A 709 14.62 32.05 -10.14
C ALA A 709 13.42 33.01 -10.24
N TYR A 710 12.27 32.61 -9.71
CA TYR A 710 11.03 33.39 -9.82
C TYR A 710 11.11 34.77 -9.14
N ASP A 711 11.85 34.87 -8.03
CA ASP A 711 12.06 36.15 -7.34
C ASP A 711 12.73 37.18 -8.26
N THR A 712 13.76 36.74 -8.98
CA THR A 712 14.50 37.58 -9.92
C THR A 712 13.63 37.97 -11.13
N ILE A 713 12.80 37.04 -11.62
CA ILE A 713 11.85 37.31 -12.71
C ILE A 713 10.79 38.32 -12.27
N ARG A 714 10.22 38.19 -11.07
CA ARG A 714 9.22 39.13 -10.53
C ARG A 714 9.80 40.54 -10.35
N THR A 715 11.04 40.65 -9.89
CA THR A 715 11.75 41.94 -9.82
C THR A 715 11.91 42.54 -11.22
N LEU A 716 12.35 41.76 -12.21
CA LEU A 716 12.51 42.21 -13.59
C LEU A 716 11.19 42.76 -14.18
N PHE A 717 10.06 42.10 -13.93
CA PHE A 717 8.75 42.56 -14.41
C PHE A 717 8.28 43.84 -13.70
N SER A 718 8.56 43.99 -12.40
CA SER A 718 8.25 45.23 -11.67
C SER A 718 9.09 46.42 -12.12
N GLU A 719 10.23 46.17 -12.75
CA GLU A 719 11.11 47.22 -13.25
C GLU A 719 10.72 47.78 -14.62
N GLN A 720 9.75 47.15 -15.31
CA GLN A 720 9.28 47.60 -16.62
C GLN A 720 8.65 49.01 -16.55
N PRO A 721 8.79 49.85 -17.59
CA PRO A 721 8.27 51.22 -17.57
C PRO A 721 6.78 51.31 -17.22
N LEU A 722 5.96 50.44 -17.80
CA LEU A 722 4.51 50.40 -17.56
C LEU A 722 4.18 49.91 -16.14
N ALA A 723 4.96 48.96 -15.60
CA ALA A 723 4.79 48.47 -14.23
C ALA A 723 5.12 49.56 -13.20
N LYS A 724 6.21 50.31 -13.41
CA LYS A 724 6.59 51.46 -12.56
C LYS A 724 5.54 52.57 -12.60
N ALA A 725 5.02 52.90 -13.78
CA ALA A 725 3.97 53.91 -13.94
C ALA A 725 2.68 53.55 -13.18
N ARG A 726 2.35 52.26 -13.11
CA ARG A 726 1.18 51.73 -12.38
C ARG A 726 1.46 51.40 -10.90
N GLY A 727 2.68 51.63 -10.40
CA GLY A 727 3.05 51.32 -9.02
C GLY A 727 3.06 49.83 -8.67
N LEU A 728 3.21 48.95 -9.68
CA LEU A 728 3.19 47.50 -9.49
C LEU A 728 4.51 46.99 -8.89
N LYS A 729 4.42 46.52 -7.64
CA LYS A 729 5.50 45.82 -6.91
C LYS A 729 5.72 44.38 -7.41
N PRO A 730 6.90 43.75 -7.16
CA PRO A 730 7.17 42.34 -7.47
C PRO A 730 6.10 41.36 -6.97
N SER A 731 5.46 41.65 -5.82
CA SER A 731 4.38 40.84 -5.25
C SER A 731 3.15 40.70 -6.14
N HIS A 732 2.86 41.68 -7.02
CA HIS A 732 1.73 41.60 -7.96
C HIS A 732 1.98 40.60 -9.09
N PHE A 733 3.24 40.35 -9.44
CA PHE A 733 3.61 39.33 -10.44
C PHE A 733 3.70 37.93 -9.84
N SER A 734 3.01 37.68 -8.72
CA SER A 734 3.00 36.43 -7.98
C SER A 734 1.59 35.86 -7.94
N PHE A 735 1.35 34.69 -8.53
CA PHE A 735 0.05 34.03 -8.46
C PHE A 735 -0.30 33.53 -7.02
N ASN A 736 0.70 33.49 -6.12
CA ASN A 736 0.53 33.07 -4.73
C ASN A 736 0.02 34.16 -3.78
N VAL A 737 0.08 35.43 -4.18
CA VAL A 737 -0.21 36.58 -3.30
C VAL A 737 -1.41 37.34 -3.84
N GLU A 738 -2.25 37.85 -2.93
CA GLU A 738 -3.36 38.73 -3.28
C GLU A 738 -2.86 40.04 -3.88
N GLY A 739 -3.59 40.57 -4.86
CA GLY A 739 -3.19 41.75 -5.63
C GLY A 739 -3.29 41.48 -7.13
N GLY A 740 -2.37 40.68 -7.68
CA GLY A 740 -2.28 40.43 -9.12
C GLY A 740 -2.78 39.05 -9.62
N ARG A 741 -3.06 38.10 -8.71
CA ARG A 741 -3.63 36.80 -9.07
C ARG A 741 -5.13 36.90 -9.40
N CYS A 742 -5.66 35.96 -10.18
CA CYS A 742 -7.11 35.84 -10.40
C CYS A 742 -7.81 35.46 -9.08
N GLU A 743 -8.90 36.16 -8.73
CA GLU A 743 -9.62 35.96 -7.47
C GLU A 743 -10.50 34.70 -7.49
N VAL A 744 -11.00 34.30 -8.65
CA VAL A 744 -11.92 33.14 -8.78
C VAL A 744 -11.20 31.82 -8.55
N CYS A 745 -10.09 31.60 -9.26
CA CYS A 745 -9.27 30.40 -9.06
C CYS A 745 -8.18 30.61 -8.01
N GLN A 746 -8.09 31.78 -7.36
CA GLN A 746 -7.04 32.13 -6.40
C GLN A 746 -5.60 31.82 -6.88
N GLY A 747 -5.33 32.06 -8.17
CA GLY A 747 -4.03 31.79 -8.80
C GLY A 747 -3.77 30.36 -9.25
N GLU A 748 -4.73 29.44 -9.10
CA GLU A 748 -4.57 28.03 -9.54
C GLU A 748 -4.70 27.85 -11.06
N GLY A 749 -5.53 28.68 -11.72
CA GLY A 749 -5.86 28.58 -13.15
C GLY A 749 -6.95 27.56 -13.46
N GLN A 750 -7.29 26.68 -12.51
CA GLN A 750 -8.36 25.70 -12.61
C GLN A 750 -9.30 25.80 -11.41
N VAL A 751 -10.52 25.30 -11.56
CA VAL A 751 -11.54 25.18 -10.52
C VAL A 751 -11.87 23.71 -10.34
N LYS A 752 -11.78 23.24 -9.10
CA LYS A 752 -12.10 21.87 -8.71
C LYS A 752 -13.62 21.72 -8.57
N ILE A 753 -14.20 20.72 -9.22
CA ILE A 753 -15.59 20.29 -9.08
C ILE A 753 -15.59 18.93 -8.38
N GLU A 754 -16.21 18.89 -7.20
CA GLU A 754 -16.32 17.65 -6.43
C GLU A 754 -17.44 16.76 -6.98
N MET A 755 -17.09 15.52 -7.31
CA MET A 755 -18.02 14.53 -7.86
C MET A 755 -18.37 13.50 -6.79
N GLN A 756 -19.62 13.01 -6.77
CA GLN A 756 -20.06 12.08 -5.71
C GLN A 756 -19.59 10.64 -5.91
N PHE A 757 -19.49 10.18 -7.16
CA PHE A 757 -19.23 8.76 -7.51
C PHE A 757 -18.01 8.56 -8.42
N MET A 758 -17.31 9.64 -8.75
CA MET A 758 -16.17 9.65 -9.69
C MET A 758 -15.04 10.48 -9.08
N ALA A 759 -13.85 10.40 -9.68
CA ALA A 759 -12.77 11.31 -9.33
C ALA A 759 -13.18 12.77 -9.57
N ASP A 760 -12.70 13.65 -8.69
CA ASP A 760 -12.93 15.09 -8.81
C ASP A 760 -12.43 15.61 -10.17
N ILE A 761 -13.21 16.48 -10.80
CA ILE A 761 -12.90 17.04 -12.11
C ILE A 761 -12.30 18.43 -11.93
N TYR A 762 -11.25 18.73 -12.69
CA TYR A 762 -10.62 20.05 -12.72
C TYR A 762 -10.97 20.73 -14.04
N LEU A 763 -11.67 21.86 -13.99
CA LEU A 763 -12.01 22.65 -15.18
C LEU A 763 -11.15 23.92 -15.26
N THR A 764 -10.81 24.32 -16.47
CA THR A 764 -10.12 25.60 -16.72
C THR A 764 -10.96 26.77 -16.20
N CYS A 765 -10.34 27.70 -15.47
CA CYS A 765 -11.04 28.83 -14.90
C CYS A 765 -11.53 29.78 -15.99
N GLU A 766 -12.85 29.95 -16.11
CA GLU A 766 -13.48 30.82 -17.10
C GLU A 766 -13.08 32.30 -16.96
N SER A 767 -12.85 32.78 -15.74
CA SER A 767 -12.56 34.21 -15.49
C SER A 767 -11.18 34.66 -15.95
N CYS A 768 -10.18 33.77 -15.90
CA CYS A 768 -8.84 34.08 -16.39
C CYS A 768 -8.45 33.27 -17.61
N GLY A 769 -9.32 32.40 -18.13
CA GLY A 769 -8.98 31.45 -19.20
C GLY A 769 -7.77 30.56 -18.86
N GLY A 770 -7.55 30.26 -17.58
CA GLY A 770 -6.38 29.50 -17.12
C GLY A 770 -5.10 30.32 -16.88
N HIS A 771 -5.06 31.63 -17.17
CA HIS A 771 -3.85 32.44 -17.10
C HIS A 771 -3.36 32.78 -15.68
N LYS A 772 -4.09 32.41 -14.62
CA LYS A 772 -3.75 32.61 -13.18
C LYS A 772 -3.67 34.06 -12.68
N PHE A 773 -3.55 35.05 -13.56
CA PHE A 773 -3.42 36.47 -13.22
C PHE A 773 -4.63 37.29 -13.67
N LYS A 774 -4.72 38.52 -13.14
CA LYS A 774 -5.65 39.54 -13.64
C LYS A 774 -5.14 40.13 -14.96
N GLN A 775 -6.06 40.67 -15.76
CA GLN A 775 -5.75 41.17 -17.10
C GLN A 775 -4.74 42.34 -17.10
N ASP A 776 -4.83 43.23 -16.11
CA ASP A 776 -3.94 44.38 -15.92
C ASP A 776 -2.48 43.98 -15.66
N ILE A 777 -2.24 42.80 -15.08
CA ILE A 777 -0.90 42.22 -14.90
C ILE A 777 -0.38 41.63 -16.22
N LEU A 778 -1.25 40.97 -17.00
CA LEU A 778 -0.89 40.37 -18.29
C LEU A 778 -0.56 41.40 -19.38
N GLU A 779 -0.95 42.66 -19.20
CA GLU A 779 -0.55 43.77 -20.08
C GLU A 779 0.94 44.14 -19.93
N ILE A 780 1.58 43.81 -18.80
CA ILE A 780 3.00 44.10 -18.59
C ILE A 780 3.84 43.05 -19.33
N LYS A 781 4.68 43.51 -20.26
CA LYS A 781 5.52 42.65 -21.10
C LYS A 781 7.00 42.92 -20.89
N PHE A 782 7.79 41.87 -21.04
CA PHE A 782 9.25 41.90 -21.21
C PHE A 782 9.59 41.15 -22.50
N GLN A 783 10.29 41.79 -23.43
CA GLN A 783 10.63 41.21 -24.76
C GLN A 783 9.41 40.52 -25.41
N ASP A 784 8.30 41.27 -25.49
CA ASP A 784 6.99 40.89 -26.08
C ASP A 784 6.17 39.82 -25.33
N LYS A 785 6.71 39.20 -24.28
CA LYS A 785 5.99 38.21 -23.46
C LYS A 785 5.53 38.76 -22.11
N ASN A 786 4.32 38.38 -21.69
CA ASN A 786 3.81 38.67 -20.36
C ASN A 786 4.28 37.63 -19.32
N ILE A 787 3.96 37.86 -18.04
CA ILE A 787 4.44 36.99 -16.94
C ILE A 787 3.92 35.54 -17.05
N PHE A 788 2.69 35.34 -17.54
CA PHE A 788 2.13 34.00 -17.74
C PHE A 788 2.83 33.29 -18.90
N GLU A 789 3.00 33.98 -20.03
CA GLU A 789 3.70 33.44 -21.21
C GLU A 789 5.14 33.07 -20.89
N VAL A 790 5.83 33.83 -20.02
CA VAL A 790 7.15 33.47 -19.50
C VAL A 790 7.10 32.23 -18.63
N LEU A 791 6.11 32.12 -17.74
CA LEU A 791 5.92 30.92 -16.91
C LEU A 791 5.54 29.69 -17.74
N ASP A 792 4.98 29.87 -18.92
CA ASP A 792 4.60 28.79 -19.84
C ASP A 792 5.75 28.32 -20.74
N LEU A 793 6.87 29.05 -20.77
CA LEU A 793 8.08 28.62 -21.47
C LEU A 793 8.65 27.34 -20.85
N THR A 794 9.21 26.49 -21.69
CA THR A 794 10.07 25.39 -21.25
C THR A 794 11.33 25.95 -20.59
N VAL A 795 11.99 25.17 -19.74
CA VAL A 795 13.27 25.58 -19.11
C VAL A 795 14.30 25.90 -20.19
N GLU A 796 14.39 25.10 -21.25
CA GLU A 796 15.30 25.32 -22.36
C GLU A 796 15.03 26.65 -23.09
N ASP A 797 13.76 26.87 -23.48
CA ASP A 797 13.35 28.12 -24.12
C ASP A 797 13.57 29.33 -23.20
N ALA A 798 13.34 29.18 -21.90
CA ALA A 798 13.53 30.24 -20.92
C ALA A 798 15.02 30.59 -20.74
N VAL A 799 15.92 29.62 -20.74
CA VAL A 799 17.37 29.88 -20.65
C VAL A 799 17.85 30.69 -21.86
N GLU A 800 17.39 30.36 -23.07
CA GLU A 800 17.72 31.14 -24.27
C GLU A 800 17.03 32.51 -24.27
N PHE A 801 15.77 32.60 -23.85
CA PHE A 801 15.04 33.88 -23.71
C PHE A 801 15.72 34.84 -22.73
N PHE A 802 16.21 34.33 -21.60
CA PHE A 802 16.91 35.13 -20.57
C PHE A 802 18.43 35.23 -20.77
N LYS A 803 18.96 34.93 -21.96
CA LYS A 803 20.40 35.04 -22.27
C LYS A 803 20.99 36.43 -22.00
N GLY A 804 20.19 37.50 -22.16
CA GLY A 804 20.56 38.87 -21.82
C GLY A 804 20.50 39.21 -20.32
N GLN A 805 20.04 38.29 -19.47
CA GLN A 805 19.85 38.45 -18.02
C GLN A 805 20.59 37.34 -17.25
N PRO A 806 21.91 37.48 -17.02
CA PRO A 806 22.75 36.39 -16.51
C PRO A 806 22.29 35.84 -15.15
N LYS A 807 21.77 36.70 -14.27
CA LYS A 807 21.26 36.28 -12.95
C LYS A 807 20.10 35.29 -13.03
N VAL A 808 19.24 35.40 -14.05
CA VAL A 808 18.11 34.49 -14.26
C VAL A 808 18.60 33.21 -14.94
N ALA A 809 19.37 33.35 -16.04
CA ALA A 809 19.90 32.22 -16.78
C ALA A 809 20.78 31.29 -15.91
N GLU A 810 21.64 31.84 -15.05
CA GLU A 810 22.48 31.04 -14.14
C GLU A 810 21.67 30.24 -13.10
N ARG A 811 20.49 30.72 -12.70
CA ARG A 811 19.60 30.00 -11.77
C ARG A 811 18.74 28.94 -12.47
N LEU A 812 18.48 29.11 -13.76
CA LEU A 812 17.70 28.14 -14.55
C LEU A 812 18.58 27.04 -15.15
N ARG A 813 19.85 27.32 -15.44
CA ARG A 813 20.78 26.38 -16.07
C ARG A 813 20.90 25.03 -15.35
N PRO A 814 20.94 24.95 -14.00
CA PRO A 814 20.96 23.66 -13.32
C PRO A 814 19.76 22.76 -13.64
N LEU A 815 18.56 23.32 -13.93
CA LEU A 815 17.40 22.53 -14.35
C LEU A 815 17.64 21.88 -15.73
N LEU A 816 18.29 22.60 -16.64
CA LEU A 816 18.66 22.06 -17.95
C LEU A 816 19.72 20.96 -17.81
N ASP A 817 20.73 21.18 -16.97
CA ASP A 817 21.86 20.26 -16.77
C ASP A 817 21.41 18.91 -16.16
N VAL A 818 20.35 18.89 -15.33
CA VAL A 818 19.74 17.66 -14.79
C VAL A 818 18.74 17.00 -15.75
N GLY A 819 18.60 17.50 -16.98
CA GLY A 819 17.72 16.93 -18.01
C GLY A 819 16.26 17.35 -17.92
N LEU A 820 15.94 18.46 -17.23
CA LEU A 820 14.57 19.00 -17.14
C LEU A 820 14.32 20.16 -18.11
N GLY A 821 14.97 20.16 -19.28
CA GLY A 821 14.80 21.21 -20.29
C GLY A 821 13.34 21.39 -20.76
N TYR A 822 12.59 20.28 -20.78
CA TYR A 822 11.24 20.23 -21.35
C TYR A 822 10.11 20.69 -20.43
N ILE A 823 10.33 20.74 -19.10
CA ILE A 823 9.28 21.14 -18.16
C ILE A 823 9.01 22.65 -18.28
N ARG A 824 7.78 23.07 -18.02
CA ARG A 824 7.45 24.51 -18.01
C ARG A 824 7.84 25.13 -16.68
N LEU A 825 8.31 26.38 -16.70
CA LEU A 825 8.72 27.08 -15.47
C LEU A 825 7.62 27.13 -14.40
N GLY A 826 6.39 27.41 -14.83
CA GLY A 826 5.20 27.55 -13.99
C GLY A 826 4.38 26.27 -13.81
N GLN A 827 4.88 25.12 -14.27
CA GLN A 827 4.22 23.82 -14.12
C GLN A 827 4.00 23.50 -12.64
N SER A 828 2.81 23.02 -12.32
CA SER A 828 2.44 22.66 -10.94
C SER A 828 3.31 21.51 -10.45
N ALA A 829 3.83 21.60 -9.22
CA ALA A 829 4.62 20.52 -8.62
C ALA A 829 3.83 19.22 -8.44
N ASN A 830 2.50 19.29 -8.38
CA ASN A 830 1.62 18.12 -8.28
C ASN A 830 1.51 17.34 -9.61
N THR A 831 1.85 17.97 -10.73
CA THR A 831 1.83 17.33 -12.06
C THR A 831 3.22 16.86 -12.50
N LEU A 832 4.24 17.07 -11.66
CA LEU A 832 5.58 16.51 -11.89
C LEU A 832 5.59 15.04 -11.45
N SER A 833 6.29 14.21 -12.21
CA SER A 833 6.58 12.84 -11.78
C SER A 833 7.51 12.82 -10.56
N GLY A 834 7.56 11.71 -9.84
CA GLY A 834 8.47 11.55 -8.69
C GLY A 834 9.94 11.79 -9.06
N GLY A 835 10.36 11.27 -10.22
CA GLY A 835 11.71 11.47 -10.75
C GLY A 835 11.97 12.92 -11.22
N GLU A 836 10.99 13.61 -11.80
CA GLU A 836 11.10 15.05 -12.09
C GLU A 836 11.25 15.87 -10.81
N ALA A 837 10.43 15.58 -9.80
CA ALA A 837 10.49 16.25 -8.51
C ALA A 837 11.87 16.11 -7.85
N GLN A 838 12.44 14.91 -7.90
CA GLN A 838 13.78 14.61 -7.39
C GLN A 838 14.87 15.37 -8.14
N ARG A 839 14.79 15.44 -9.48
CA ARG A 839 15.73 16.20 -10.32
C ARG A 839 15.67 17.71 -10.07
N VAL A 840 14.49 18.28 -9.81
CA VAL A 840 14.38 19.70 -9.41
C VAL A 840 15.08 19.95 -8.06
N LYS A 841 14.97 19.01 -7.10
CA LYS A 841 15.72 19.08 -5.83
C LYS A 841 17.22 19.06 -6.10
N LEU A 842 17.70 18.12 -6.91
CA LEU A 842 19.10 18.02 -7.33
C LEU A 842 19.61 19.33 -7.95
N ALA A 843 18.85 19.92 -8.88
CA ALA A 843 19.22 21.19 -9.53
C ALA A 843 19.40 22.35 -8.54
N SER A 844 18.62 22.37 -7.45
CA SER A 844 18.76 23.41 -6.43
C SER A 844 20.11 23.38 -5.71
N PHE A 845 20.71 22.19 -5.55
CA PHE A 845 22.03 22.02 -4.92
C PHE A 845 23.19 22.31 -5.88
N LEU A 846 22.98 22.14 -7.18
CA LEU A 846 23.97 22.49 -8.20
C LEU A 846 24.06 23.99 -8.47
N THR A 847 23.11 24.78 -7.95
CA THR A 847 23.12 26.23 -8.10
C THR A 847 24.31 26.85 -7.35
N LYS A 848 25.11 27.69 -8.02
CA LYS A 848 26.29 28.32 -7.42
C LYS A 848 25.93 29.09 -6.14
N GLY A 849 26.62 28.78 -5.04
CA GLY A 849 26.41 29.39 -3.72
C GLY A 849 25.26 28.80 -2.91
N ALA A 850 24.64 27.69 -3.36
CA ALA A 850 23.63 26.96 -2.59
C ALA A 850 24.24 26.22 -1.38
N THR A 851 25.51 25.79 -1.48
CA THR A 851 26.27 25.13 -0.42
C THR A 851 27.52 25.93 -0.09
N LEU A 852 27.92 25.98 1.19
CA LEU A 852 29.19 26.59 1.58
C LEU A 852 30.32 25.65 1.16
N GLN A 853 31.42 26.17 0.62
CA GLN A 853 32.58 25.39 0.14
C GLN A 853 33.25 24.47 1.18
N GLN A 854 32.85 24.56 2.46
CA GLN A 854 33.37 23.75 3.56
C GLN A 854 32.41 22.64 4.00
N ASP A 855 31.19 22.58 3.46
CA ASP A 855 30.20 21.56 3.84
C ASP A 855 30.51 20.24 3.13
N LYS A 856 30.61 19.16 3.91
CA LYS A 856 30.72 17.79 3.41
C LYS A 856 29.36 17.13 3.54
N ILE A 857 28.54 17.25 2.51
CA ILE A 857 27.16 16.75 2.54
C ILE A 857 27.15 15.29 2.06
N LEU A 858 26.41 14.43 2.77
CA LEU A 858 26.02 13.12 2.26
C LEU A 858 24.64 13.24 1.61
N PHE A 859 24.60 13.11 0.28
CA PHE A 859 23.35 13.02 -0.46
C PHE A 859 22.90 11.57 -0.54
N ILE A 860 21.65 11.33 -0.20
CA ILE A 860 21.02 10.01 -0.32
C ILE A 860 19.90 10.11 -1.35
N PHE A 861 20.03 9.38 -2.46
CA PHE A 861 19.03 9.29 -3.52
C PHE A 861 18.33 7.94 -3.45
N ASP A 862 17.01 7.95 -3.56
CA ASP A 862 16.23 6.74 -3.70
C ASP A 862 15.71 6.61 -5.13
N GLU A 863 16.14 5.55 -5.81
CA GLU A 863 15.79 5.17 -7.18
C GLU A 863 15.76 6.36 -8.17
N PRO A 864 16.88 7.10 -8.34
CA PRO A 864 16.87 8.29 -9.18
C PRO A 864 16.77 8.01 -10.68
N SER A 865 16.91 6.76 -11.11
CA SER A 865 16.67 6.35 -12.51
C SER A 865 15.19 6.22 -12.88
N THR A 866 14.28 6.36 -11.91
CA THR A 866 12.83 6.17 -12.12
C THR A 866 12.31 7.06 -13.26
N GLY A 867 11.72 6.43 -14.28
CA GLY A 867 11.15 7.09 -15.47
C GLY A 867 12.14 7.80 -16.39
N LEU A 868 13.41 7.37 -16.35
CA LEU A 868 14.46 7.87 -17.24
C LEU A 868 14.76 6.88 -18.36
N HIS A 869 14.84 7.42 -19.57
CA HIS A 869 15.43 6.73 -20.71
C HIS A 869 16.96 6.62 -20.53
N PHE A 870 17.61 5.67 -21.21
CA PHE A 870 19.07 5.45 -21.16
C PHE A 870 19.89 6.74 -21.34
N HIS A 871 19.48 7.58 -22.28
CA HIS A 871 20.11 8.87 -22.56
C HIS A 871 19.98 9.87 -21.37
N ASP A 872 18.85 9.84 -20.67
CA ASP A 872 18.62 10.72 -19.52
C ASP A 872 19.38 10.22 -18.28
N ILE A 873 19.60 8.90 -18.16
CA ILE A 873 20.47 8.31 -17.13
C ILE A 873 21.90 8.85 -17.27
N ALA A 874 22.42 8.97 -18.50
CA ALA A 874 23.75 9.55 -18.73
C ALA A 874 23.86 11.00 -18.23
N LYS A 875 22.82 11.83 -18.47
CA LYS A 875 22.75 13.22 -17.96
C LYS A 875 22.67 13.26 -16.44
N LEU A 876 21.84 12.40 -15.84
CA LEU A 876 21.72 12.26 -14.38
C LEU A 876 23.07 11.88 -13.74
N LEU A 877 23.78 10.90 -14.31
CA LEU A 877 25.11 10.51 -13.84
C LEU A 877 26.09 11.68 -13.92
N GLY A 878 26.03 12.51 -14.97
CA GLY A 878 26.79 13.75 -15.06
C GLY A 878 26.55 14.69 -13.87
N ALA A 879 25.28 14.91 -13.52
CA ALA A 879 24.88 15.74 -12.38
C ALA A 879 25.30 15.15 -11.02
N LEU A 880 25.18 13.83 -10.84
CA LEU A 880 25.61 13.14 -9.62
C LEU A 880 27.14 13.20 -9.45
N ASN A 881 27.89 13.01 -10.54
CA ASN A 881 29.34 13.14 -10.54
C ASN A 881 29.77 14.57 -10.18
N ALA A 882 29.07 15.59 -10.68
CA ALA A 882 29.34 16.99 -10.32
C ALA A 882 29.19 17.26 -8.81
N LEU A 883 28.25 16.60 -8.12
CA LEU A 883 28.14 16.68 -6.66
C LEU A 883 29.35 16.07 -5.95
N VAL A 884 29.81 14.90 -6.42
CA VAL A 884 30.99 14.22 -5.86
C VAL A 884 32.25 15.06 -6.07
N GLU A 885 32.40 15.69 -7.24
CA GLU A 885 33.52 16.57 -7.58
C GLU A 885 33.58 17.84 -6.71
N GLN A 886 32.45 18.29 -6.16
CA GLN A 886 32.39 19.37 -5.17
C GLN A 886 32.84 18.93 -3.77
N GLY A 887 33.20 17.66 -3.59
CA GLY A 887 33.66 17.09 -2.30
C GLY A 887 32.56 16.44 -1.47
N ASN A 888 31.36 16.27 -2.04
CA ASN A 888 30.24 15.59 -1.36
C ASN A 888 30.32 14.07 -1.53
N SER A 889 29.52 13.36 -0.73
CA SER A 889 29.34 11.91 -0.87
C SER A 889 27.95 11.62 -1.43
N VAL A 890 27.84 10.66 -2.34
CA VAL A 890 26.56 10.29 -2.96
C VAL A 890 26.27 8.83 -2.68
N LEU A 891 25.15 8.55 -2.01
CA LEU A 891 24.64 7.22 -1.74
C LEU A 891 23.33 7.04 -2.51
N ILE A 892 23.22 5.97 -3.28
CA ILE A 892 22.07 5.74 -4.15
C ILE A 892 21.48 4.37 -3.85
N ILE A 893 20.17 4.28 -3.71
CA ILE A 893 19.45 2.99 -3.72
C ILE A 893 18.98 2.76 -5.16
N GLU A 894 19.44 1.69 -5.80
CA GLU A 894 19.14 1.49 -7.22
C GLU A 894 19.19 0.04 -7.69
N HIS A 895 18.42 -0.22 -8.75
CA HIS A 895 18.28 -1.48 -9.46
C HIS A 895 18.76 -1.39 -10.91
N ASN A 896 18.84 -0.19 -11.48
CA ASN A 896 19.28 0.03 -12.84
C ASN A 896 20.78 -0.30 -13.04
N MET A 897 21.06 -1.20 -13.99
CA MET A 897 22.41 -1.70 -14.24
C MET A 897 23.37 -0.64 -14.78
N ASP A 898 22.88 0.39 -15.48
CA ASP A 898 23.72 1.48 -15.98
C ASP A 898 24.22 2.40 -14.86
N ILE A 899 23.44 2.58 -13.78
CA ILE A 899 23.92 3.29 -12.59
C ILE A 899 24.85 2.38 -11.77
N ILE A 900 24.48 1.11 -11.59
CA ILE A 900 25.27 0.14 -10.79
C ILE A 900 26.68 -0.04 -11.37
N LYS A 901 26.82 -0.16 -12.70
CA LYS A 901 28.15 -0.31 -13.33
C LYS A 901 29.04 0.93 -13.16
N CYS A 902 28.43 2.12 -13.05
CA CYS A 902 29.15 3.38 -12.85
C CYS A 902 29.52 3.67 -11.39
N ALA A 903 29.04 2.88 -10.42
CA ALA A 903 29.29 3.09 -8.99
C ALA A 903 30.76 2.89 -8.58
N ASP A 904 31.31 3.74 -7.73
CA ASP A 904 32.66 3.52 -7.18
C ASP A 904 32.68 2.35 -6.17
N TRP A 905 31.56 2.14 -5.47
CA TRP A 905 31.38 1.07 -4.48
C TRP A 905 29.94 0.53 -4.49
N LEU A 906 29.78 -0.77 -4.27
CA LEU A 906 28.50 -1.47 -4.23
C LEU A 906 28.27 -2.14 -2.88
N ILE A 907 27.01 -2.12 -2.44
CA ILE A 907 26.49 -2.89 -1.31
C ILE A 907 25.28 -3.68 -1.82
N ASP A 908 25.36 -5.00 -1.85
CA ASP A 908 24.30 -5.85 -2.40
C ASP A 908 23.60 -6.67 -1.31
N LEU A 909 22.27 -6.58 -1.26
CA LEU A 909 21.41 -7.23 -0.26
C LEU A 909 20.49 -8.29 -0.88
N GLY A 910 20.34 -9.43 -0.20
CA GLY A 910 19.43 -10.51 -0.62
C GLY A 910 19.54 -11.73 0.29
N PRO A 911 19.51 -12.98 -0.25
CA PRO A 911 19.42 -13.38 -1.67
C PRO A 911 18.03 -13.17 -2.28
N GLU A 912 16.99 -13.19 -1.46
CA GLU A 912 15.59 -13.01 -1.87
C GLU A 912 14.96 -11.79 -1.14
N GLY A 913 13.69 -11.51 -1.40
CA GLY A 913 12.92 -10.50 -0.68
C GLY A 913 12.25 -11.02 0.60
N GLY A 914 11.80 -10.11 1.48
CA GLY A 914 10.98 -10.48 2.64
C GLY A 914 11.75 -11.28 3.69
N ILE A 915 11.14 -12.34 4.23
CA ILE A 915 11.70 -13.16 5.32
C ILE A 915 13.02 -13.85 4.92
N ASN A 916 13.15 -14.21 3.64
CA ASN A 916 14.30 -14.90 3.06
C ASN A 916 15.42 -13.94 2.62
N GLY A 917 15.22 -12.64 2.81
CA GLY A 917 16.19 -11.59 2.51
C GLY A 917 16.91 -11.05 3.75
N GLY A 918 17.53 -9.88 3.58
CA GLY A 918 18.15 -9.14 4.67
C GLY A 918 19.57 -9.57 5.01
N HIS A 919 20.24 -10.31 4.14
CA HIS A 919 21.67 -10.61 4.25
C HIS A 919 22.50 -9.71 3.35
N LEU A 920 23.71 -9.38 3.78
CA LEU A 920 24.73 -8.78 2.93
C LEU A 920 25.35 -9.88 2.06
N LEU A 921 25.17 -9.80 0.75
CA LEU A 921 25.72 -10.76 -0.19
C LEU A 921 27.10 -10.34 -0.68
N PHE A 922 27.31 -9.04 -0.85
CA PHE A 922 28.55 -8.50 -1.39
C PHE A 922 28.77 -7.04 -0.98
N GLU A 923 30.03 -6.67 -0.79
CA GLU A 923 30.51 -5.31 -0.59
C GLU A 923 31.84 -5.15 -1.35
N GLY A 924 31.95 -4.17 -2.26
CA GLY A 924 33.13 -4.02 -3.12
C GLY A 924 32.90 -3.23 -4.40
N THR A 925 33.79 -3.37 -5.40
CA THR A 925 33.61 -2.72 -6.71
C THR A 925 32.72 -3.54 -7.65
N PRO A 926 32.08 -2.92 -8.67
CA PRO A 926 31.32 -3.64 -9.70
C PRO A 926 32.08 -4.82 -10.34
N GLU A 927 33.37 -4.68 -10.67
CA GLU A 927 34.19 -5.74 -11.27
C GLU A 927 34.40 -6.93 -10.32
N GLN A 928 34.42 -6.68 -9.02
CA GLN A 928 34.53 -7.72 -8.00
C GLN A 928 33.19 -8.46 -7.86
N LEU A 929 32.05 -7.76 -7.95
CA LEU A 929 30.72 -8.36 -7.89
C LEU A 929 30.48 -9.31 -9.07
N VAL A 930 30.86 -8.93 -10.29
CA VAL A 930 30.69 -9.74 -11.52
C VAL A 930 31.31 -11.14 -11.40
N LYS A 931 32.35 -11.31 -10.57
CA LYS A 931 32.97 -12.63 -10.31
C LYS A 931 32.03 -13.61 -9.61
N LEU A 932 30.94 -13.14 -9.01
CA LEU A 932 29.93 -13.93 -8.28
C LEU A 932 28.69 -14.25 -9.12
N LYS A 933 28.73 -14.07 -10.46
CA LYS A 933 27.60 -14.23 -11.39
C LYS A 933 26.82 -15.55 -11.27
N ASP A 934 27.46 -16.62 -10.81
CA ASP A 934 26.82 -17.94 -10.68
C ASP A 934 25.97 -18.07 -9.42
N THR A 935 26.20 -17.20 -8.42
CA THR A 935 25.56 -17.29 -7.08
C THR A 935 24.77 -16.04 -6.70
N ASN A 936 24.94 -14.94 -7.44
CA ASN A 936 24.37 -13.64 -7.10
C ASN A 936 23.55 -13.09 -8.27
N HIS A 937 22.29 -12.74 -8.00
CA HIS A 937 21.36 -12.25 -9.02
C HIS A 937 21.85 -10.96 -9.68
N THR A 938 22.26 -9.96 -8.89
CA THR A 938 22.79 -8.69 -9.40
C THR A 938 24.02 -8.90 -10.27
N ALA A 939 24.96 -9.76 -9.82
CA ALA A 939 26.18 -10.08 -10.56
C ALA A 939 25.90 -10.71 -11.94
N ARG A 940 24.85 -11.54 -12.05
CA ARG A 940 24.46 -12.18 -13.32
C ARG A 940 24.09 -11.15 -14.38
N PHE A 941 23.26 -10.18 -14.05
CA PHE A 941 22.84 -9.13 -14.99
C PHE A 941 23.94 -8.09 -15.21
N LEU A 942 24.71 -7.76 -14.19
CA LEU A 942 25.82 -6.80 -14.30
C LEU A 942 26.94 -7.31 -15.21
N ALA A 943 27.15 -8.64 -15.27
CA ALA A 943 28.17 -9.24 -16.11
C ALA A 943 28.02 -8.92 -17.60
N GLU A 944 26.78 -8.73 -18.08
CA GLU A 944 26.48 -8.42 -19.48
C GLU A 944 26.80 -6.96 -19.86
N LYS A 945 26.95 -6.07 -18.86
CA LYS A 945 27.12 -4.61 -19.07
C LYS A 945 28.50 -4.08 -18.67
N VAL A 946 29.32 -4.88 -17.99
CA VAL A 946 30.69 -4.51 -17.52
C VAL A 946 31.79 -5.17 -18.36
N SER A 947 31.44 -6.22 -19.13
CA SER A 947 32.38 -7.05 -19.90
C SER A 947 33.00 -6.37 -21.10
#